data_AF-A0A521BU22-F1
#
_entry.id   AF-A0A521BU22-F1
#
_cell.length_a   1.000
_cell.length_b   1.000
_cell.length_c   1.000
_cell.angle_alpha   90.00
_cell.angle_beta   90.00
_cell.angle_gamma   90.00
#
_symmetry.space_group_name_H-M   'P 1'
#
loop_
_entity.id
_entity.type
_entity.pdbx_description
1 polymer ?
#
loop_
_entity_poly.entity_id
_entity_poly.type
_entity_poly.pdbx_seq_one_letter_code
_entity_poly.pdbx_strand_id
1 'polypeptide(L)'
;MQPYPSFSFPDDAPTHNENAFQLPKQLLAVLAAVVLLTGLIACDPAAESKPIQVNSDDLGGVVTGPDGPEAGVWVIAETYDLPTRFARIVVTNEEGRYLIPDLPDANYHVWVRGYGLVDSPKQEATPGRQLNLEATKAPDQQAAAQYYPAGYWFSLIEMPGEEEFPGSGPDGNGLSPNLKTQADFVRNIKSGNCMACHQLGSRGTREFHESFAADTFASTEDAWERRVQSGQAGGSMISSIHRLGREATLEMFADWTDRIAEGAVPEQPPRPEGLERNVVITQWDWADPKAYLHDLVSTDRRDPTVNANGPLYGALELSADYLPVLNPESNDSSRVPLIVRNPETEAAAAASVLKPSPYWGEEVLWDSKANVHNPMIDGEGRVWITAAVRPPANPDFCREGSDHPSARVFPVDGAYRHLGVYDPESDEYTTISTCFSTHHLMFAEDENNTLWTSGGGEVVGWLDTEQFLETRDEQASQGWTPIILDTNGNGRRDEYVDPGEPVDSTMDKRITNGLYAVAPAPDGSVWGSSLGYPGAIVRLVPGDNPSETALAELYELPLNEEGKPVEGFSPRGMDIDRNGVAWVALASGHMASFDREKCKGPLNGPQATGQHCPEGWTFYTEPLPQVKGVDGSGSAESSYYTWVDQFNTLGLGENIPINTGNESEGLLVLKDGEWVVLRVPYPMGFYTKWMDGRIDDPDAGWKGRGIWATVSTRAPFHMEGGKGTTSKVYKFQMRPDPLAH
;
A
#
# COMPACT_ATOMS: atom_id res chain seq x y z
N MET A 1 -28.25 12.48 66.45
CA MET A 1 -29.18 11.35 66.72
C MET A 1 -28.93 10.30 65.64
N GLN A 2 -29.04 9.01 65.98
CA GLN A 2 -28.98 7.84 65.09
C GLN A 2 -30.42 7.41 64.67
N PRO A 3 -30.68 6.36 63.82
CA PRO A 3 -29.82 5.29 63.22
C PRO A 3 -29.69 5.37 61.67
N TYR A 4 -28.66 4.85 60.96
CA TYR A 4 -28.14 3.46 60.69
C TYR A 4 -28.98 2.59 59.73
N PRO A 5 -28.38 1.60 59.01
CA PRO A 5 -26.96 1.27 58.69
C PRO A 5 -26.71 1.39 57.15
N SER A 6 -25.75 0.81 56.39
CA SER A 6 -24.42 0.10 56.47
C SER A 6 -23.77 0.22 55.06
N PHE A 7 -22.47 0.20 54.75
CA PHE A 7 -21.19 -0.37 55.26
C PHE A 7 -20.66 -1.64 54.57
N SER A 8 -19.32 -1.86 54.60
CA SER A 8 -18.49 -2.21 53.41
C SER A 8 -17.52 -3.41 53.54
N PHE A 9 -16.80 -3.68 52.44
CA PHE A 9 -15.54 -4.44 52.20
C PHE A 9 -14.48 -4.43 53.34
N PRO A 10 -13.41 -5.28 53.37
CA PRO A 10 -12.75 -5.94 52.21
C PRO A 10 -12.08 -7.35 52.39
N ASP A 11 -11.43 -7.81 51.31
CA ASP A 11 -10.18 -8.61 51.15
C ASP A 11 -9.91 -10.01 51.76
N ASP A 12 -8.95 -10.67 51.07
CA ASP A 12 -8.15 -11.87 51.37
C ASP A 12 -8.78 -13.28 51.43
N ALA A 13 -8.04 -14.24 50.87
CA ALA A 13 -8.36 -15.67 50.81
C ALA A 13 -7.51 -16.49 51.78
N PRO A 14 -8.05 -17.61 52.32
CA PRO A 14 -7.19 -18.79 52.44
C PRO A 14 -7.87 -20.16 52.22
N THR A 15 -7.10 -21.06 51.60
CA THR A 15 -6.97 -22.52 51.84
C THR A 15 -8.19 -23.43 52.06
N HIS A 16 -8.22 -24.52 51.28
CA HIS A 16 -8.58 -25.91 51.64
C HIS A 16 -9.66 -26.20 52.68
N ASN A 17 -10.60 -27.07 52.29
CA ASN A 17 -10.88 -28.24 53.13
C ASN A 17 -11.23 -29.48 52.28
N GLU A 18 -10.90 -30.67 52.79
CA GLU A 18 -11.16 -31.96 52.13
C GLU A 18 -12.53 -32.52 52.53
N ASN A 19 -13.02 -33.53 51.79
CA ASN A 19 -13.71 -34.65 52.42
C ASN A 19 -13.36 -35.95 51.67
N ALA A 20 -12.88 -36.94 52.41
CA ALA A 20 -12.26 -38.15 51.87
C ALA A 20 -13.28 -39.26 51.54
N PHE A 21 -12.84 -40.33 50.87
CA PHE A 21 -13.01 -41.68 51.45
C PHE A 21 -12.01 -42.74 50.91
N GLN A 22 -10.98 -42.99 51.72
CA GLN A 22 -10.25 -44.26 51.96
C GLN A 22 -9.68 -45.13 50.80
N LEU A 23 -8.38 -45.41 50.90
CA LEU A 23 -7.63 -46.49 50.24
C LEU A 23 -6.90 -47.34 51.31
N PRO A 24 -6.95 -48.68 51.29
CA PRO A 24 -6.17 -49.51 52.21
C PRO A 24 -4.71 -49.66 51.71
N LYS A 25 -3.75 -49.37 52.59
CA LYS A 25 -2.31 -49.51 52.32
C LYS A 25 -1.84 -50.95 52.51
N GLN A 26 -1.10 -51.50 51.55
CA GLN A 26 0.05 -52.36 51.84
C GLN A 26 1.20 -52.05 50.89
N LEU A 27 2.34 -51.66 51.46
CA LEU A 27 3.61 -51.46 50.78
C LEU A 27 4.64 -52.34 51.49
N LEU A 28 5.39 -53.16 50.76
CA LEU A 28 6.64 -53.77 51.23
C LEU A 28 7.47 -54.15 49.99
N ALA A 29 8.77 -53.87 50.06
CA ALA A 29 9.64 -53.80 48.88
C ALA A 29 10.90 -54.67 49.06
N VAL A 30 11.72 -54.66 48.01
CA VAL A 30 13.09 -55.21 47.94
C VAL A 30 13.18 -56.74 47.83
N LEU A 31 13.47 -57.19 46.60
CA LEU A 31 14.61 -58.07 46.36
C LEU A 31 15.16 -57.79 44.96
N ALA A 32 16.49 -57.76 44.82
CA ALA A 32 17.17 -57.22 43.64
C ALA A 32 17.78 -58.31 42.75
N ALA A 33 17.75 -58.02 41.43
CA ALA A 33 18.67 -58.46 40.37
C ALA A 33 19.23 -59.91 40.36
N VAL A 34 18.88 -60.68 39.33
CA VAL A 34 19.84 -61.52 38.58
C VAL A 34 19.30 -61.90 37.19
N VAL A 35 20.16 -61.80 36.15
CA VAL A 35 20.04 -62.38 34.77
C VAL A 35 18.79 -61.97 33.94
N LEU A 36 18.87 -61.05 32.97
CA LEU A 36 19.44 -61.11 31.60
C LEU A 36 18.57 -61.82 30.53
N LEU A 37 18.52 -61.22 29.32
CA LEU A 37 17.98 -61.73 28.04
C LEU A 37 16.47 -62.11 28.05
N THR A 38 15.54 -61.27 27.61
CA THR A 38 15.41 -60.71 26.24
C THR A 38 14.24 -59.73 26.20
N GLY A 39 14.30 -58.72 25.32
CA GLY A 39 13.24 -57.68 25.23
C GLY A 39 13.72 -56.46 24.46
N LEU A 40 13.80 -56.58 23.13
CA LEU A 40 14.05 -55.45 22.24
C LEU A 40 12.82 -54.53 22.22
N ILE A 41 12.81 -53.53 23.10
CA ILE A 41 12.00 -52.33 22.85
C ILE A 41 12.74 -51.56 21.75
N ALA A 42 12.07 -51.33 20.64
CA ALA A 42 12.67 -50.68 19.49
C ALA A 42 13.06 -49.24 19.84
N CYS A 43 14.14 -48.75 19.23
CA CYS A 43 14.06 -47.39 18.71
C CYS A 43 12.97 -47.44 17.65
N ASP A 44 11.86 -46.73 17.84
CA ASP A 44 11.06 -46.33 16.69
C ASP A 44 12.03 -45.59 15.75
N PRO A 45 12.15 -45.97 14.46
CA PRO A 45 12.85 -45.13 13.52
C PRO A 45 12.13 -43.79 13.52
N ALA A 46 12.89 -42.68 13.46
CA ALA A 46 12.31 -41.36 13.29
C ALA A 46 11.33 -41.43 12.11
N ALA A 47 10.04 -41.19 12.39
CA ALA A 47 8.95 -41.59 11.50
C ALA A 47 9.26 -41.08 10.09
N GLU A 48 9.36 -41.99 9.12
CA GLU A 48 9.88 -41.63 7.79
C GLU A 48 9.00 -40.55 7.17
N SER A 49 9.54 -39.34 7.24
CA SER A 49 9.07 -38.14 6.59
C SER A 49 8.60 -38.49 5.19
N LYS A 50 7.28 -38.43 4.95
CA LYS A 50 6.72 -38.72 3.63
C LYS A 50 7.52 -37.92 2.60
N PRO A 51 8.05 -38.56 1.54
CA PRO A 51 8.79 -37.83 0.53
C PRO A 51 7.89 -36.75 -0.06
N ILE A 52 8.43 -35.54 -0.18
CA ILE A 52 7.75 -34.42 -0.81
C ILE A 52 7.46 -34.83 -2.26
N GLN A 53 6.21 -34.70 -2.68
CA GLN A 53 5.84 -34.91 -4.08
C GLN A 53 6.32 -33.70 -4.88
N VAL A 54 7.03 -33.97 -5.97
CA VAL A 54 7.64 -32.98 -6.85
C VAL A 54 7.30 -33.43 -8.27
N ASN A 55 6.45 -32.67 -8.96
CA ASN A 55 6.09 -32.88 -10.36
C ASN A 55 7.24 -32.43 -11.29
N SER A 56 7.10 -32.64 -12.59
CA SER A 56 8.11 -32.33 -13.62
C SER A 56 8.56 -30.86 -13.67
N ASP A 57 7.71 -29.99 -13.16
CA ASP A 57 7.67 -28.54 -13.15
C ASP A 57 7.92 -27.97 -11.74
N ASP A 58 8.08 -28.82 -10.72
CA ASP A 58 8.29 -28.39 -9.34
C ASP A 58 9.78 -28.43 -8.92
N LEU A 59 10.12 -27.63 -7.91
CA LEU A 59 11.28 -27.85 -7.05
C LEU A 59 10.83 -28.03 -5.60
N GLY A 60 11.31 -29.03 -4.88
CA GLY A 60 10.90 -29.23 -3.47
C GLY A 60 11.98 -29.88 -2.62
N GLY A 61 11.91 -29.70 -1.30
CA GLY A 61 12.93 -30.23 -0.41
C GLY A 61 12.78 -29.77 1.04
N VAL A 62 13.84 -29.97 1.81
CA VAL A 62 13.93 -29.52 3.20
C VAL A 62 15.05 -28.51 3.35
N VAL A 63 14.78 -27.43 4.08
CA VAL A 63 15.78 -26.48 4.57
C VAL A 63 16.19 -26.86 5.98
N THR A 64 17.49 -27.01 6.21
CA THR A 64 18.06 -27.26 7.54
C THR A 64 19.11 -26.22 7.90
N GLY A 65 19.03 -25.69 9.11
CA GLY A 65 20.04 -24.84 9.73
C GLY A 65 20.82 -25.57 10.83
N PRO A 66 21.68 -24.85 11.59
CA PRO A 66 22.52 -25.46 12.62
C PRO A 66 21.76 -26.15 13.75
N ASP A 67 20.55 -25.68 14.03
CA ASP A 67 19.73 -26.07 15.18
C ASP A 67 18.58 -27.06 14.81
N GLY A 68 18.40 -27.38 13.51
CA GLY A 68 17.35 -28.29 13.01
C GLY A 68 16.76 -27.86 11.65
N PRO A 69 15.57 -28.36 11.27
CA PRO A 69 14.81 -27.82 10.14
C PRO A 69 14.41 -26.35 10.38
N GLU A 70 14.46 -25.53 9.34
CA GLU A 70 14.21 -24.08 9.45
C GLU A 70 12.80 -23.74 8.97
N ALA A 71 11.89 -23.51 9.93
CA ALA A 71 10.52 -23.07 9.66
C ALA A 71 10.44 -21.55 9.40
N GLY A 72 9.48 -21.13 8.57
CA GLY A 72 9.23 -19.72 8.26
C GLY A 72 10.40 -19.02 7.56
N VAL A 73 11.17 -19.73 6.73
CA VAL A 73 12.21 -19.14 5.87
C VAL A 73 11.78 -19.20 4.42
N TRP A 74 12.24 -18.22 3.64
CA TRP A 74 11.92 -18.14 2.21
C TRP A 74 12.91 -18.95 1.39
N VAL A 75 12.38 -19.74 0.46
CA VAL A 75 13.17 -20.35 -0.61
C VAL A 75 12.87 -19.60 -1.90
N ILE A 76 13.93 -19.10 -2.53
CA ILE A 76 13.89 -18.23 -3.70
C ILE A 76 14.51 -19.02 -4.85
N ALA A 77 13.80 -19.15 -5.98
CA ALA A 77 14.35 -19.61 -7.25
C ALA A 77 14.32 -18.46 -8.27
N GLU A 78 15.46 -18.12 -8.85
CA GLU A 78 15.64 -17.02 -9.82
C GLU A 78 16.26 -17.52 -11.13
N THR A 79 15.79 -17.00 -12.27
CA THR A 79 16.39 -17.26 -13.59
C THR A 79 16.44 -16.01 -14.47
N TYR A 80 17.40 -16.01 -15.39
CA TYR A 80 17.58 -15.05 -16.47
C TYR A 80 17.53 -15.74 -17.86
N ASP A 81 17.13 -17.01 -17.92
CA ASP A 81 17.00 -17.78 -19.17
C ASP A 81 15.70 -17.46 -19.94
N LEU A 82 14.73 -16.80 -19.27
CA LEU A 82 13.45 -16.38 -19.81
C LEU A 82 13.53 -14.94 -20.41
N PRO A 83 12.54 -14.50 -21.23
CA PRO A 83 12.63 -13.20 -21.92
C PRO A 83 12.68 -11.98 -21.00
N THR A 84 12.15 -12.11 -19.78
CA THR A 84 12.37 -11.20 -18.64
C THR A 84 13.01 -11.96 -17.48
N ARG A 85 13.70 -11.25 -16.57
CA ARG A 85 14.18 -11.85 -15.32
C ARG A 85 12.97 -12.34 -14.52
N PHE A 86 13.01 -13.60 -14.13
CA PHE A 86 11.92 -14.28 -13.42
C PHE A 86 12.40 -14.76 -12.05
N ALA A 87 11.55 -14.67 -11.04
CA ALA A 87 11.76 -15.39 -9.79
C ALA A 87 10.45 -15.94 -9.22
N ARG A 88 10.51 -17.07 -8.52
CA ARG A 88 9.41 -17.57 -7.68
C ARG A 88 9.91 -17.83 -6.27
N ILE A 89 9.12 -17.39 -5.30
CA ILE A 89 9.44 -17.42 -3.87
C ILE A 89 8.32 -18.13 -3.13
N VAL A 90 8.70 -19.02 -2.20
CA VAL A 90 7.80 -19.73 -1.30
C VAL A 90 8.39 -19.77 0.11
N VAL A 91 7.60 -20.22 1.08
CA VAL A 91 8.00 -20.32 2.50
C VAL A 91 8.05 -21.78 2.96
N THR A 92 8.93 -22.09 3.91
CA THR A 92 8.99 -23.41 4.58
C THR A 92 7.90 -23.59 5.64
N ASN A 93 7.42 -24.84 5.80
CA ASN A 93 6.53 -25.25 6.89
C ASN A 93 7.27 -25.54 8.22
N GLU A 94 6.55 -25.98 9.26
CA GLU A 94 7.12 -26.31 10.60
C GLU A 94 8.29 -27.31 10.55
N GLU A 95 8.33 -28.19 9.56
CA GLU A 95 9.36 -29.21 9.38
C GLU A 95 10.46 -28.77 8.40
N GLY A 96 10.56 -27.47 8.12
CA GLY A 96 11.52 -26.89 7.16
C GLY A 96 11.26 -27.29 5.70
N ARG A 97 10.13 -27.92 5.38
CA ARG A 97 9.82 -28.41 4.04
C ARG A 97 9.28 -27.30 3.15
N TYR A 98 9.60 -27.35 1.87
CA TYR A 98 9.06 -26.44 0.86
C TYR A 98 8.75 -27.15 -0.47
N LEU A 99 7.87 -26.54 -1.25
CA LEU A 99 7.65 -26.80 -2.67
C LEU A 99 7.51 -25.45 -3.40
N ILE A 100 8.24 -25.26 -4.50
CA ILE A 100 8.08 -24.19 -5.50
C ILE A 100 7.39 -24.84 -6.70
N PRO A 101 6.12 -24.52 -6.98
CA PRO A 101 5.36 -25.16 -8.05
C PRO A 101 5.53 -24.46 -9.40
N ASP A 102 5.10 -25.13 -10.47
CA ASP A 102 4.79 -24.57 -11.81
C ASP A 102 5.94 -23.79 -12.50
N LEU A 103 7.19 -24.17 -12.28
CA LEU A 103 8.36 -23.46 -12.84
C LEU A 103 8.52 -23.73 -14.35
N PRO A 104 8.66 -22.69 -15.20
CA PRO A 104 9.08 -22.83 -16.59
C PRO A 104 10.38 -23.63 -16.77
N ASP A 105 10.57 -24.25 -17.94
CA ASP A 105 11.79 -25.00 -18.28
C ASP A 105 12.99 -24.05 -18.47
N ALA A 106 13.75 -23.87 -17.40
CA ALA A 106 14.89 -22.96 -17.29
C ALA A 106 15.88 -23.45 -16.22
N ASN A 107 17.11 -22.90 -16.22
CA ASN A 107 18.06 -23.10 -15.12
C ASN A 107 17.80 -22.04 -14.03
N TYR A 108 17.69 -22.49 -12.79
CA TYR A 108 17.42 -21.64 -11.62
C TYR A 108 18.60 -21.62 -10.67
N HIS A 109 18.93 -20.43 -10.16
CA HIS A 109 19.67 -20.29 -8.92
C HIS A 109 18.69 -20.32 -7.74
N VAL A 110 18.91 -21.22 -6.80
CA VAL A 110 18.01 -21.46 -5.65
C VAL A 110 18.77 -21.23 -4.34
N TRP A 111 18.19 -20.46 -3.41
CA TRP A 111 18.76 -20.20 -2.09
C TRP A 111 17.71 -19.90 -1.02
N VAL A 112 18.17 -19.81 0.22
CA VAL A 112 17.37 -19.55 1.43
C VAL A 112 17.66 -18.15 1.96
N ARG A 113 16.61 -17.43 2.36
CA ARG A 113 16.68 -16.19 3.16
C ARG A 113 15.74 -16.28 4.36
N GLY A 114 16.06 -15.65 5.48
CA GLY A 114 15.18 -15.62 6.66
C GLY A 114 15.68 -14.69 7.75
N TYR A 115 14.80 -14.25 8.64
CA TYR A 115 15.20 -13.43 9.78
C TYR A 115 16.04 -14.24 10.78
N GLY A 116 17.10 -13.62 11.31
CA GLY A 116 18.16 -14.28 12.09
C GLY A 116 19.24 -15.00 11.24
N LEU A 117 19.13 -14.97 9.91
CA LEU A 117 20.03 -15.63 8.97
C LEU A 117 20.69 -14.61 8.03
N VAL A 118 21.59 -15.10 7.17
CA VAL A 118 22.01 -14.44 5.92
C VAL A 118 21.66 -15.33 4.73
N ASP A 119 21.73 -14.82 3.50
CA ASP A 119 21.47 -15.64 2.31
C ASP A 119 22.38 -16.90 2.29
N SER A 120 21.79 -18.06 2.01
CA SER A 120 22.58 -19.28 1.77
C SER A 120 23.38 -19.19 0.47
N PRO A 121 24.42 -20.02 0.28
CA PRO A 121 24.98 -20.25 -1.04
C PRO A 121 23.89 -20.60 -2.06
N LYS A 122 23.90 -19.94 -3.22
CA LYS A 122 23.02 -20.26 -4.36
C LYS A 122 23.42 -21.63 -4.94
N GLN A 123 22.45 -22.52 -5.11
CA GLN A 123 22.60 -23.81 -5.82
C GLN A 123 21.93 -23.75 -7.19
N GLU A 124 22.47 -24.44 -8.19
CA GLU A 124 21.85 -24.53 -9.52
C GLU A 124 20.90 -25.72 -9.62
N ALA A 125 19.71 -25.50 -10.16
CA ALA A 125 18.68 -26.52 -10.34
C ALA A 125 17.88 -26.32 -11.63
N THR A 126 17.20 -27.39 -12.07
CA THR A 126 16.17 -27.41 -13.11
C THR A 126 14.90 -28.03 -12.50
N PRO A 127 13.69 -27.75 -13.02
CA PRO A 127 12.46 -28.34 -12.51
C PRO A 127 12.46 -29.89 -12.51
N GLY A 128 11.56 -30.49 -11.72
CA GLY A 128 11.50 -31.94 -11.55
C GLY A 128 12.54 -32.50 -10.57
N ARG A 129 12.96 -31.70 -9.57
CA ARG A 129 14.07 -32.06 -8.67
C ARG A 129 13.74 -31.89 -7.19
N GLN A 130 14.14 -32.90 -6.41
CA GLN A 130 14.25 -32.76 -4.96
C GLN A 130 15.59 -32.10 -4.61
N LEU A 131 15.54 -30.99 -3.88
CA LEU A 131 16.69 -30.13 -3.56
C LEU A 131 16.67 -29.72 -2.08
N ASN A 132 17.55 -30.30 -1.27
CA ASN A 132 17.72 -29.88 0.12
C ASN A 132 18.71 -28.70 0.20
N LEU A 133 18.44 -27.77 1.11
CA LEU A 133 19.19 -26.51 1.25
C LEU A 133 19.69 -26.34 2.69
N GLU A 134 20.86 -25.73 2.85
CA GLU A 134 21.43 -25.42 4.17
C GLU A 134 21.30 -23.92 4.46
N ALA A 135 20.62 -23.56 5.55
CA ALA A 135 20.45 -22.18 5.98
C ALA A 135 21.74 -21.64 6.62
N THR A 136 22.16 -20.43 6.24
CA THR A 136 23.38 -19.82 6.77
C THR A 136 23.05 -18.87 7.92
N LYS A 137 23.43 -19.25 9.14
CA LYS A 137 23.24 -18.44 10.35
C LYS A 137 24.02 -17.12 10.24
N ALA A 138 23.41 -16.01 10.64
CA ALA A 138 24.10 -14.73 10.63
C ALA A 138 25.28 -14.73 11.63
N PRO A 139 26.41 -14.07 11.29
CA PRO A 139 27.57 -13.99 12.18
C PRO A 139 27.28 -13.15 13.44
N ASP A 140 26.40 -12.16 13.32
CA ASP A 140 26.00 -11.21 14.36
C ASP A 140 24.60 -10.62 14.04
N GLN A 141 24.09 -9.76 14.93
CA GLN A 141 22.76 -9.16 14.79
C GLN A 141 22.71 -8.09 13.68
N GLN A 142 23.81 -7.35 13.48
CA GLN A 142 23.94 -6.32 12.44
C GLN A 142 23.82 -6.93 11.03
N ALA A 143 24.39 -8.10 10.81
CA ALA A 143 24.30 -8.87 9.58
C ALA A 143 22.91 -9.48 9.36
N ALA A 144 22.28 -10.04 10.40
CA ALA A 144 20.90 -10.53 10.32
C ALA A 144 19.93 -9.39 9.95
N ALA A 145 20.11 -8.22 10.57
CA ALA A 145 19.24 -7.06 10.38
C ALA A 145 19.36 -6.39 9.01
N GLN A 146 20.40 -6.68 8.22
CA GLN A 146 20.45 -6.21 6.82
C GLN A 146 19.26 -6.71 5.99
N TYR A 147 18.67 -7.84 6.39
CA TYR A 147 17.49 -8.43 5.78
C TYR A 147 16.16 -8.01 6.42
N TYR A 148 16.18 -7.12 7.43
CA TYR A 148 14.95 -6.66 8.08
C TYR A 148 14.25 -5.57 7.28
N PRO A 149 12.91 -5.46 7.38
CA PRO A 149 12.09 -4.51 6.62
C PRO A 149 12.51 -3.06 6.86
N ALA A 150 12.31 -2.20 5.87
CA ALA A 150 12.50 -0.76 6.00
C ALA A 150 11.83 -0.18 7.27
N GLY A 151 10.60 -0.60 7.59
CA GLY A 151 9.86 -0.13 8.77
C GLY A 151 10.49 -0.46 10.13
N TYR A 152 11.21 -1.57 10.25
CA TYR A 152 11.95 -1.89 11.48
C TYR A 152 13.17 -0.98 11.63
N TRP A 153 13.81 -0.58 10.54
CA TRP A 153 14.88 0.40 10.58
C TRP A 153 14.34 1.82 10.84
N PHE A 154 13.17 2.16 10.29
CA PHE A 154 12.51 3.44 10.54
C PHE A 154 12.01 3.61 11.97
N SER A 155 11.51 2.55 12.63
CA SER A 155 11.04 2.64 14.03
C SER A 155 12.12 3.07 15.04
N LEU A 156 13.41 3.01 14.66
CA LEU A 156 14.51 3.57 15.44
C LEU A 156 14.60 5.10 15.45
N ILE A 157 13.85 5.81 14.60
CA ILE A 157 13.79 7.28 14.56
C ILE A 157 13.12 7.81 15.84
N GLU A 158 13.59 8.96 16.31
CA GLU A 158 13.08 9.64 17.49
C GLU A 158 12.27 10.86 17.01
N MET A 159 10.94 10.77 17.02
CA MET A 159 10.09 11.89 16.59
C MET A 159 10.08 13.01 17.66
N PRO A 160 9.96 14.29 17.26
CA PRO A 160 9.80 15.40 18.20
C PRO A 160 8.59 15.19 19.12
N GLY A 161 8.73 15.57 20.41
CA GLY A 161 7.73 15.29 21.45
C GLY A 161 6.40 16.03 21.25
N GLU A 162 5.30 15.59 21.88
CA GLU A 162 4.03 16.31 21.79
C GLU A 162 4.12 17.75 22.34
N GLU A 163 4.96 17.98 23.35
CA GLU A 163 5.20 19.27 23.99
C GLU A 163 5.94 20.29 23.08
N GLU A 164 6.48 19.81 21.96
CA GLU A 164 7.17 20.63 20.96
C GLU A 164 6.24 21.28 19.94
N PHE A 165 4.94 21.00 20.03
CA PHE A 165 3.90 21.51 19.15
C PHE A 165 2.93 22.48 19.86
N PRO A 166 2.50 23.58 19.21
CA PRO A 166 2.86 24.00 17.85
C PRO A 166 4.31 24.48 17.75
N GLY A 167 4.94 24.26 16.59
CA GLY A 167 6.35 24.62 16.38
C GLY A 167 6.65 26.10 16.62
N SER A 168 7.85 26.42 17.09
CA SER A 168 8.25 27.79 17.47
C SER A 168 9.22 28.48 16.49
N GLY A 169 9.65 27.78 15.44
CA GLY A 169 10.49 28.30 14.35
C GLY A 169 11.99 28.27 14.65
N PRO A 170 12.83 28.78 13.73
CA PRO A 170 14.30 28.69 13.82
C PRO A 170 14.94 29.39 15.03
N ASP A 171 14.29 30.42 15.59
CA ASP A 171 14.72 31.09 16.82
C ASP A 171 14.26 30.36 18.11
N GLY A 172 13.55 29.24 17.97
CA GLY A 172 13.02 28.41 19.05
C GLY A 172 13.48 26.94 18.91
N ASN A 173 12.54 26.00 18.78
CA ASN A 173 12.81 24.57 18.61
C ASN A 173 12.97 24.10 17.15
N GLY A 174 13.22 25.00 16.20
CA GLY A 174 13.47 24.67 14.78
C GLY A 174 12.25 24.20 13.98
N LEU A 175 11.22 23.65 14.63
CA LEU A 175 9.99 23.17 13.99
C LEU A 175 9.14 24.32 13.44
N SER A 176 8.51 24.07 12.29
CA SER A 176 7.67 25.02 11.56
C SER A 176 6.43 25.43 12.36
N PRO A 177 6.19 26.74 12.59
CA PRO A 177 4.99 27.22 13.30
C PRO A 177 3.65 26.95 12.60
N ASN A 178 3.67 26.39 11.38
CA ASN A 178 2.47 25.90 10.72
C ASN A 178 2.01 24.55 11.28
N LEU A 179 2.93 23.71 11.78
CA LEU A 179 2.61 22.41 12.38
C LEU A 179 1.95 22.60 13.74
N LYS A 180 0.77 21.99 13.93
CA LYS A 180 -0.05 22.21 15.14
C LYS A 180 -0.02 21.07 16.16
N THR A 181 0.29 19.86 15.72
CA THR A 181 0.35 18.65 16.57
C THR A 181 1.47 17.74 16.09
N GLN A 182 1.91 16.80 16.93
CA GLN A 182 2.86 15.76 16.52
C GLN A 182 2.31 14.93 15.35
N ALA A 183 1.01 14.62 15.35
CA ALA A 183 0.33 13.93 14.26
C ALA A 183 0.44 14.68 12.91
N ASP A 184 0.43 16.02 12.92
CA ASP A 184 0.68 16.86 11.73
C ASP A 184 2.12 16.71 11.19
N PHE A 185 3.13 16.62 12.07
CA PHE A 185 4.51 16.31 11.66
C PHE A 185 4.62 14.89 11.10
N VAL A 186 4.13 13.89 11.85
CA VAL A 186 4.19 12.47 11.49
C VAL A 186 3.51 12.19 10.15
N ARG A 187 2.31 12.74 9.91
CA ARG A 187 1.64 12.59 8.61
C ARG A 187 2.38 13.25 7.46
N ASN A 188 3.13 14.32 7.69
CA ASN A 188 3.95 14.94 6.64
C ASN A 188 5.20 14.09 6.31
N ILE A 189 5.79 13.39 7.28
CA ILE A 189 6.87 12.42 7.03
C ILE A 189 6.34 11.20 6.27
N LYS A 190 5.24 10.61 6.76
CA LYS A 190 4.69 9.33 6.27
C LYS A 190 3.88 9.54 4.98
N SER A 191 2.55 9.60 5.04
CA SER A 191 1.71 9.65 3.84
C SER A 191 1.84 10.96 3.02
N GLY A 192 2.21 12.09 3.64
CA GLY A 192 2.10 13.43 3.05
C GLY A 192 3.22 13.85 2.09
N ASN A 193 4.49 13.56 2.39
CA ASN A 193 5.62 14.03 1.55
C ASN A 193 6.69 12.95 1.30
N CYS A 194 7.31 12.39 2.36
CA CYS A 194 8.54 11.62 2.19
C CYS A 194 8.26 10.16 1.78
N MET A 195 7.55 9.39 2.63
CA MET A 195 7.19 8.00 2.29
C MET A 195 6.18 7.90 1.12
N ALA A 196 5.64 9.02 0.67
CA ALA A 196 4.81 9.15 -0.54
C ALA A 196 5.53 8.82 -1.85
N CYS A 197 6.87 8.75 -1.84
CA CYS A 197 7.69 8.50 -3.05
C CYS A 197 8.53 7.23 -2.97
N HIS A 198 9.05 6.88 -1.80
CA HIS A 198 9.90 5.72 -1.53
C HIS A 198 9.87 5.43 -0.03
N GLN A 199 10.24 4.22 0.39
CA GLN A 199 10.36 3.86 1.81
C GLN A 199 11.37 4.75 2.56
N LEU A 200 11.31 4.77 3.90
CA LEU A 200 12.41 5.20 4.76
C LEU A 200 12.88 4.03 5.64
N GLY A 201 14.19 3.83 5.78
CA GLY A 201 14.76 2.69 6.53
C GLY A 201 15.25 1.55 5.63
N SER A 202 14.84 1.53 4.36
CA SER A 202 15.48 0.74 3.30
C SER A 202 16.97 1.10 3.20
N ARG A 203 17.82 0.17 2.76
CA ARG A 203 19.28 0.39 2.79
C ARG A 203 19.71 1.68 2.08
N GLY A 204 19.13 1.96 0.91
CA GLY A 204 19.39 3.20 0.17
C GLY A 204 18.95 4.49 0.88
N THR A 205 18.20 4.42 1.98
CA THR A 205 17.70 5.59 2.75
C THR A 205 18.23 5.71 4.18
N ARG A 206 18.47 4.60 4.91
CA ARG A 206 19.10 4.62 6.24
C ARG A 206 20.61 4.88 6.23
N GLU A 207 21.28 4.57 5.12
CA GLU A 207 22.74 4.76 4.95
C GLU A 207 22.99 5.88 3.92
N PHE A 208 24.07 6.64 4.11
CA PHE A 208 24.59 7.51 3.06
C PHE A 208 25.23 6.69 1.94
N HIS A 209 25.00 7.08 0.69
CA HIS A 209 25.67 6.45 -0.46
C HIS A 209 27.19 6.68 -0.39
N GLU A 210 28.00 5.70 -0.78
CA GLU A 210 29.46 5.71 -0.62
C GLU A 210 30.16 6.95 -1.19
N SER A 211 29.58 7.57 -2.23
CA SER A 211 30.08 8.83 -2.82
C SER A 211 30.14 10.00 -1.83
N PHE A 212 29.31 10.02 -0.79
CA PHE A 212 29.36 11.06 0.25
C PHE A 212 30.63 10.98 1.10
N ALA A 213 31.30 9.82 1.19
CA ALA A 213 32.56 9.69 1.90
C ALA A 213 33.76 10.35 1.18
N ALA A 214 33.56 10.83 -0.05
CA ALA A 214 34.54 11.65 -0.77
C ALA A 214 34.34 13.16 -0.56
N ASP A 215 33.16 13.57 -0.08
CA ASP A 215 32.86 14.95 0.31
C ASP A 215 33.22 15.16 1.80
N THR A 216 33.60 16.39 2.17
CA THR A 216 33.84 16.77 3.58
C THR A 216 32.74 17.72 4.05
N PHE A 217 31.76 17.18 4.76
CA PHE A 217 30.72 17.96 5.45
C PHE A 217 31.22 18.47 6.81
N ALA A 218 30.61 19.52 7.36
CA ALA A 218 30.95 19.97 8.71
C ALA A 218 30.27 19.11 9.80
N SER A 219 29.13 18.52 9.46
CA SER A 219 28.34 17.63 10.32
C SER A 219 27.42 16.71 9.49
N THR A 220 26.67 15.84 10.15
CA THR A 220 25.74 14.87 9.52
C THR A 220 24.49 15.56 8.95
N GLU A 221 24.05 16.67 9.54
CA GLU A 221 22.94 17.50 9.06
C GLU A 221 23.26 18.16 7.70
N ASP A 222 24.49 18.68 7.53
CA ASP A 222 25.00 19.18 6.24
C ASP A 222 24.95 18.09 5.16
N ALA A 223 25.32 16.86 5.52
CA ALA A 223 25.26 15.70 4.62
C ALA A 223 23.81 15.35 4.26
N TRP A 224 22.88 15.41 5.22
CA TRP A 224 21.44 15.23 4.98
C TRP A 224 20.84 16.33 4.10
N GLU A 225 21.21 17.59 4.30
CA GLU A 225 20.77 18.70 3.43
C GLU A 225 21.31 18.52 2.00
N ARG A 226 22.61 18.20 1.84
CA ARG A 226 23.18 17.86 0.52
C ARG A 226 22.47 16.65 -0.10
N ARG A 227 22.08 15.66 0.70
CA ARG A 227 21.37 14.45 0.26
C ARG A 227 20.00 14.77 -0.30
N VAL A 228 19.13 15.45 0.45
CA VAL A 228 17.76 15.75 0.00
C VAL A 228 17.69 16.74 -1.17
N GLN A 229 18.78 17.44 -1.50
CA GLN A 229 18.87 18.27 -2.71
C GLN A 229 19.20 17.48 -3.99
N SER A 230 19.40 16.16 -3.93
CA SER A 230 19.88 15.35 -5.06
C SER A 230 18.80 14.98 -6.09
N GLY A 231 19.13 15.05 -7.38
CA GLY A 231 18.25 14.63 -8.49
C GLY A 231 17.11 15.60 -8.80
N GLN A 232 16.18 15.19 -9.66
CA GLN A 232 15.06 16.03 -10.12
C GLN A 232 14.08 16.37 -8.98
N ALA A 233 13.80 15.42 -8.08
CA ALA A 233 13.00 15.66 -6.88
C ALA A 233 13.71 16.55 -5.82
N GLY A 234 14.99 16.87 -5.99
CA GLY A 234 15.79 17.56 -4.97
C GLY A 234 15.19 18.91 -4.51
N GLY A 235 14.57 19.66 -5.43
CA GLY A 235 13.90 20.92 -5.11
C GLY A 235 12.62 20.77 -4.28
N SER A 236 11.80 19.75 -4.56
CA SER A 236 10.58 19.48 -3.78
C SER A 236 10.91 18.83 -2.44
N MET A 237 11.93 17.97 -2.36
CA MET A 237 12.39 17.37 -1.11
C MET A 237 12.95 18.42 -0.14
N ILE A 238 13.90 19.28 -0.53
CA ILE A 238 14.39 20.34 0.37
C ILE A 238 13.29 21.35 0.75
N SER A 239 12.37 21.67 -0.16
CA SER A 239 11.20 22.49 0.17
C SER A 239 10.31 21.84 1.24
N SER A 240 10.22 20.51 1.26
CA SER A 240 9.43 19.76 2.25
C SER A 240 10.09 19.80 3.63
N ILE A 241 11.42 19.67 3.70
CA ILE A 241 12.20 19.87 4.93
C ILE A 241 12.00 21.29 5.48
N HIS A 242 12.03 22.33 4.63
CA HIS A 242 11.72 23.70 5.07
C HIS A 242 10.27 23.89 5.56
N ARG A 243 9.28 23.15 5.02
CA ARG A 243 7.88 23.21 5.51
C ARG A 243 7.70 22.56 6.88
N LEU A 244 8.52 21.56 7.21
CA LEU A 244 8.55 20.89 8.52
C LEU A 244 9.31 21.68 9.58
N GLY A 245 10.36 22.40 9.18
CA GLY A 245 11.29 23.11 10.06
C GLY A 245 12.68 22.51 9.87
N ARG A 246 13.54 23.23 9.14
CA ARG A 246 14.77 22.66 8.56
C ARG A 246 15.69 22.08 9.63
N GLU A 247 15.94 22.84 10.68
CA GLU A 247 16.96 22.57 11.68
C GLU A 247 16.65 21.27 12.43
N ALA A 248 15.52 21.22 13.15
CA ALA A 248 15.09 20.04 13.90
C ALA A 248 14.82 18.80 13.02
N THR A 249 14.32 18.99 11.79
CA THR A 249 14.09 17.86 10.88
C THR A 249 15.40 17.23 10.40
N LEU A 250 16.44 18.05 10.12
CA LEU A 250 17.76 17.53 9.74
C LEU A 250 18.49 16.88 10.93
N GLU A 251 18.39 17.47 12.13
CA GLU A 251 18.94 16.93 13.37
C GLU A 251 18.35 15.53 13.69
N MET A 252 17.03 15.37 13.59
CA MET A 252 16.33 14.09 13.74
C MET A 252 16.85 13.01 12.77
N PHE A 253 16.99 13.34 11.48
CA PHE A 253 17.48 12.37 10.49
C PHE A 253 18.98 12.07 10.63
N ALA A 254 19.78 13.06 11.08
CA ALA A 254 21.19 12.89 11.41
C ALA A 254 21.38 11.91 12.58
N ASP A 255 20.76 12.16 13.74
CA ASP A 255 20.81 11.27 14.91
C ASP A 255 20.39 9.82 14.57
N TRP A 256 19.28 9.65 13.84
CA TRP A 256 18.83 8.32 13.40
C TRP A 256 19.88 7.59 12.54
N THR A 257 20.57 8.32 11.65
CA THR A 257 21.61 7.76 10.77
C THR A 257 22.87 7.43 11.55
N ASP A 258 23.33 8.34 12.41
CA ASP A 258 24.56 8.18 13.17
C ASP A 258 24.41 7.07 14.22
N ARG A 259 23.26 6.93 14.89
CA ARG A 259 22.98 5.78 15.78
C ARG A 259 23.01 4.45 15.02
N ILE A 260 22.53 4.39 13.78
CA ILE A 260 22.63 3.18 12.94
C ILE A 260 24.10 2.90 12.57
N ALA A 261 24.88 3.93 12.22
CA ALA A 261 26.30 3.81 11.91
C ALA A 261 27.16 3.40 13.13
N GLU A 262 26.78 3.83 14.34
CA GLU A 262 27.37 3.37 15.61
C GLU A 262 26.96 1.93 16.00
N GLY A 263 26.05 1.31 15.25
CA GLY A 263 25.70 -0.10 15.38
C GLY A 263 24.38 -0.39 16.08
N ALA A 264 23.47 0.59 16.21
CA ALA A 264 22.10 0.34 16.62
C ALA A 264 21.38 -0.59 15.62
N VAL A 265 20.64 -1.56 16.14
CA VAL A 265 19.94 -2.60 15.37
C VAL A 265 18.51 -2.69 15.92
N PRO A 266 17.48 -2.74 15.07
CA PRO A 266 16.10 -2.90 15.54
C PRO A 266 15.82 -4.34 15.98
N GLU A 267 14.67 -4.55 16.63
CA GLU A 267 14.27 -5.90 17.04
C GLU A 267 14.08 -6.83 15.84
N GLN A 268 14.24 -8.15 16.07
CA GLN A 268 14.07 -9.13 15.02
C GLN A 268 12.57 -9.29 14.68
N PRO A 269 12.15 -9.11 13.41
CA PRO A 269 10.77 -9.34 13.01
C PRO A 269 10.36 -10.81 13.18
N PRO A 270 9.06 -11.11 13.38
CA PRO A 270 8.56 -12.47 13.34
C PRO A 270 8.82 -13.09 11.96
N ARG A 271 9.15 -14.38 11.94
CA ARG A 271 9.17 -15.16 10.70
C ARG A 271 7.73 -15.53 10.32
N PRO A 272 7.39 -15.66 9.03
CA PRO A 272 6.09 -16.12 8.58
C PRO A 272 5.54 -17.32 9.36
N GLU A 273 4.28 -17.27 9.74
CA GLU A 273 3.56 -18.38 10.38
C GLU A 273 2.11 -18.52 9.88
N GLY A 274 1.46 -19.63 10.26
CA GLY A 274 0.08 -19.93 9.83
C GLY A 274 -0.11 -19.81 8.32
N LEU A 275 -1.04 -18.94 7.91
CA LEU A 275 -1.39 -18.66 6.51
C LEU A 275 -0.27 -17.96 5.73
N GLU A 276 0.65 -17.24 6.37
CA GLU A 276 1.72 -16.50 5.68
C GLU A 276 2.69 -17.47 4.96
N ARG A 277 2.77 -18.71 5.43
CA ARG A 277 3.59 -19.77 4.81
C ARG A 277 2.98 -20.33 3.53
N ASN A 278 1.70 -20.04 3.28
CA ASN A 278 0.97 -20.47 2.10
C ASN A 278 1.10 -19.51 0.92
N VAL A 279 1.83 -18.39 1.05
CA VAL A 279 2.06 -17.49 -0.09
C VAL A 279 3.01 -18.13 -1.11
N VAL A 280 2.65 -18.02 -2.38
CA VAL A 280 3.54 -18.17 -3.54
C VAL A 280 3.65 -16.81 -4.21
N ILE A 281 4.87 -16.32 -4.40
CA ILE A 281 5.14 -15.01 -5.02
C ILE A 281 5.92 -15.24 -6.31
N THR A 282 5.33 -14.94 -7.47
CA THR A 282 6.02 -14.96 -8.77
C THR A 282 6.37 -13.53 -9.19
N GLN A 283 7.53 -13.33 -9.82
CA GLN A 283 8.08 -12.03 -10.16
C GLN A 283 8.56 -11.97 -11.60
N TRP A 284 8.35 -10.83 -12.25
CA TRP A 284 8.89 -10.50 -13.58
C TRP A 284 9.42 -9.06 -13.58
N ASP A 285 10.50 -8.81 -14.31
CA ASP A 285 10.99 -7.46 -14.59
C ASP A 285 10.20 -6.80 -15.72
N TRP A 286 9.84 -5.51 -15.58
CA TRP A 286 9.27 -4.71 -16.65
C TRP A 286 9.70 -3.23 -16.62
N ALA A 287 9.43 -2.50 -17.69
CA ALA A 287 10.01 -1.19 -18.00
C ALA A 287 11.56 -1.23 -18.14
N ASP A 288 12.23 -0.07 -18.17
CA ASP A 288 13.70 0.03 -18.28
C ASP A 288 14.38 0.48 -16.97
N PRO A 289 15.70 0.28 -16.82
CA PRO A 289 16.47 0.62 -15.60
C PRO A 289 16.51 2.10 -15.16
N LYS A 290 15.81 2.99 -15.86
CA LYS A 290 15.69 4.43 -15.55
C LYS A 290 14.26 4.85 -15.24
N ALA A 291 13.29 4.12 -15.77
CA ALA A 291 11.88 4.29 -15.49
C ALA A 291 11.47 3.77 -14.10
N TYR A 292 10.39 4.31 -13.56
CA TYR A 292 9.69 3.76 -12.39
C TYR A 292 8.18 3.75 -12.64
N LEU A 293 7.44 2.89 -11.94
CA LEU A 293 5.98 2.78 -12.07
C LEU A 293 5.22 3.44 -10.91
N HIS A 294 3.93 3.69 -11.15
CA HIS A 294 2.96 4.05 -10.12
C HIS A 294 2.00 2.91 -9.84
N ASP A 295 1.19 2.53 -10.82
CA ASP A 295 0.10 1.55 -10.69
C ASP A 295 0.22 0.45 -11.79
N LEU A 296 -0.56 -0.62 -11.65
CA LEU A 296 -0.83 -1.61 -12.70
C LEU A 296 -2.32 -1.96 -12.78
N VAL A 297 -2.73 -2.67 -13.84
CA VAL A 297 -4.01 -3.37 -13.91
C VAL A 297 -3.85 -4.74 -14.57
N SER A 298 -4.72 -5.67 -14.19
CA SER A 298 -4.78 -7.06 -14.67
C SER A 298 -6.17 -7.48 -15.17
N THR A 299 -7.27 -6.87 -14.70
CA THR A 299 -8.67 -7.20 -15.06
C THR A 299 -9.62 -6.00 -14.97
N ASP A 300 -10.85 -6.10 -15.47
CA ASP A 300 -11.95 -5.27 -14.95
C ASP A 300 -12.17 -5.67 -13.48
N ARG A 301 -12.25 -4.68 -12.61
CA ARG A 301 -12.46 -4.87 -11.17
C ARG A 301 -13.84 -5.47 -10.85
N ARG A 302 -14.84 -5.23 -11.69
CA ARG A 302 -16.26 -5.61 -11.50
C ARG A 302 -16.52 -7.07 -11.89
N ASP A 303 -15.73 -7.61 -12.81
CA ASP A 303 -15.66 -9.04 -13.11
C ASP A 303 -14.19 -9.48 -13.22
N PRO A 304 -13.61 -10.08 -12.17
CA PRO A 304 -12.20 -10.45 -12.14
C PRO A 304 -11.85 -11.63 -13.08
N THR A 305 -12.78 -12.15 -13.87
CA THR A 305 -12.50 -13.14 -14.93
C THR A 305 -12.18 -12.49 -16.28
N VAL A 306 -12.36 -11.18 -16.42
CA VAL A 306 -11.94 -10.41 -17.60
C VAL A 306 -10.42 -10.46 -17.73
N ASN A 307 -9.91 -10.53 -18.98
CA ASN A 307 -8.48 -10.60 -19.27
C ASN A 307 -7.75 -11.79 -18.57
N ALA A 308 -8.45 -12.89 -18.29
CA ALA A 308 -7.88 -14.12 -17.72
C ALA A 308 -6.68 -14.65 -18.53
N ASN A 309 -5.55 -14.90 -17.86
CA ASN A 309 -4.24 -15.23 -18.43
C ASN A 309 -3.65 -14.17 -19.39
N GLY A 310 -4.35 -13.04 -19.59
CA GLY A 310 -3.94 -11.96 -20.48
C GLY A 310 -2.89 -11.02 -19.90
N PRO A 311 -2.40 -10.07 -20.72
CA PRO A 311 -1.34 -9.15 -20.35
C PRO A 311 -1.74 -8.18 -19.25
N LEU A 312 -0.76 -7.75 -18.45
CA LEU A 312 -0.89 -6.66 -17.48
C LEU A 312 -0.37 -5.36 -18.07
N TYR A 313 -0.96 -4.23 -17.66
CA TYR A 313 -0.62 -2.89 -18.13
C TYR A 313 -0.19 -2.01 -16.95
N GLY A 314 0.94 -1.31 -17.09
CA GLY A 314 1.51 -0.44 -16.07
C GLY A 314 1.40 1.05 -16.40
N ALA A 315 1.58 1.90 -15.38
CA ALA A 315 1.67 3.36 -15.54
C ALA A 315 3.00 3.90 -14.99
N LEU A 316 3.66 4.78 -15.74
CA LEU A 316 5.03 5.29 -15.49
C LEU A 316 5.11 6.72 -14.94
N GLU A 317 4.07 7.19 -14.26
CA GLU A 317 3.89 8.56 -13.71
C GLU A 317 5.13 9.46 -13.63
N LEU A 318 5.13 10.61 -14.30
CA LEU A 318 6.28 11.52 -14.49
C LEU A 318 7.48 10.95 -15.28
N SER A 319 7.69 9.63 -15.30
CA SER A 319 8.96 9.00 -15.71
C SER A 319 9.14 8.88 -17.22
N ALA A 320 8.23 8.27 -17.97
CA ALA A 320 8.33 8.12 -19.43
C ALA A 320 6.96 7.93 -20.13
N ASP A 321 6.87 8.28 -21.41
CA ASP A 321 5.62 8.24 -22.21
C ASP A 321 5.35 6.89 -22.89
N TYR A 322 5.18 5.82 -22.10
CA TYR A 322 4.64 4.55 -22.57
C TYR A 322 3.90 3.78 -21.45
N LEU A 323 3.03 2.84 -21.81
CA LEU A 323 2.54 1.80 -20.89
C LEU A 323 3.48 0.59 -20.99
N PRO A 324 4.14 0.16 -19.90
CA PRO A 324 4.74 -1.16 -19.81
C PRO A 324 3.65 -2.22 -19.94
N VAL A 325 3.95 -3.28 -20.68
CA VAL A 325 3.07 -4.45 -20.80
C VAL A 325 3.86 -5.68 -20.40
N LEU A 326 3.27 -6.57 -19.60
CA LEU A 326 3.82 -7.89 -19.26
C LEU A 326 2.86 -8.97 -19.70
N ASN A 327 3.31 -9.96 -20.46
CA ASN A 327 2.59 -11.21 -20.66
C ASN A 327 3.15 -12.30 -19.73
N PRO A 328 2.40 -12.74 -18.71
CA PRO A 328 2.90 -13.72 -17.74
C PRO A 328 3.07 -15.13 -18.34
N GLU A 329 2.31 -15.48 -19.38
CA GLU A 329 2.36 -16.81 -20.02
C GLU A 329 3.66 -17.00 -20.80
N SER A 330 4.00 -16.04 -21.68
CA SER A 330 5.25 -16.06 -22.46
C SER A 330 6.45 -15.45 -21.74
N ASN A 331 6.24 -14.91 -20.53
CA ASN A 331 7.28 -14.34 -19.66
C ASN A 331 8.05 -13.17 -20.31
N ASP A 332 7.40 -12.44 -21.24
CA ASP A 332 7.96 -11.33 -22.00
C ASP A 332 7.24 -10.00 -21.72
N SER A 333 7.92 -8.89 -22.03
CA SER A 333 7.40 -7.54 -21.81
C SER A 333 7.51 -6.68 -23.06
N SER A 334 6.49 -5.87 -23.31
CA SER A 334 6.41 -4.93 -24.44
C SER A 334 6.00 -3.52 -23.96
N ARG A 335 5.65 -2.62 -24.90
CA ARG A 335 5.35 -1.21 -24.62
C ARG A 335 4.29 -0.67 -25.56
N VAL A 336 3.27 -0.01 -25.03
CA VAL A 336 2.34 0.84 -25.81
C VAL A 336 2.84 2.29 -25.75
N PRO A 337 3.27 2.92 -26.85
CA PRO A 337 3.69 4.32 -26.83
C PRO A 337 2.53 5.27 -26.51
N LEU A 338 2.75 6.25 -25.63
CA LEU A 338 1.75 7.27 -25.33
C LEU A 338 2.02 8.57 -26.11
N ILE A 339 0.95 9.33 -26.36
CA ILE A 339 1.01 10.64 -27.04
C ILE A 339 0.22 11.70 -26.27
N VAL A 340 0.66 12.96 -26.43
CA VAL A 340 -0.12 14.16 -26.08
C VAL A 340 -0.69 14.79 -27.35
N ARG A 341 -1.91 15.35 -27.29
CA ARG A 341 -2.61 15.91 -28.45
C ARG A 341 -2.09 17.29 -28.84
N ASN A 342 -1.65 18.11 -27.88
CA ASN A 342 -0.90 19.34 -28.15
C ASN A 342 0.61 19.14 -27.83
N PRO A 343 1.54 19.35 -28.79
CA PRO A 343 2.99 19.23 -28.55
C PRO A 343 3.57 20.24 -27.54
N GLU A 344 2.86 21.34 -27.27
CA GLU A 344 3.21 22.36 -26.25
C GLU A 344 3.02 21.86 -24.81
N THR A 345 2.42 20.69 -24.59
CA THR A 345 2.36 20.06 -23.26
C THR A 345 3.78 19.80 -22.76
N GLU A 346 4.19 20.44 -21.67
CA GLU A 346 5.54 20.28 -21.09
C GLU A 346 5.69 18.93 -20.36
N ALA A 347 6.92 18.55 -20.03
CA ALA A 347 7.16 17.38 -19.18
C ALA A 347 6.68 17.67 -17.76
N ALA A 348 6.05 16.70 -17.09
CA ALA A 348 5.46 16.89 -15.76
C ALA A 348 6.49 16.92 -14.62
N ALA A 349 7.71 16.44 -14.86
CA ALA A 349 8.83 16.49 -13.92
C ALA A 349 9.69 17.75 -14.10
N ALA A 350 10.49 18.08 -13.08
CA ALA A 350 11.45 19.18 -13.17
C ALA A 350 12.51 18.90 -14.26
N ALA A 351 12.65 19.83 -15.22
CA ALA A 351 13.58 19.74 -16.35
C ALA A 351 15.07 19.94 -15.98
N SER A 352 15.42 19.89 -14.68
CA SER A 352 16.78 20.02 -14.16
C SER A 352 16.91 19.35 -12.79
N VAL A 353 18.16 19.06 -12.37
CA VAL A 353 18.47 18.60 -11.01
C VAL A 353 18.99 19.77 -10.16
N LEU A 354 18.69 19.77 -8.85
CA LEU A 354 19.21 20.80 -7.93
C LEU A 354 20.66 20.53 -7.51
N LYS A 355 20.99 19.24 -7.30
CA LYS A 355 22.35 18.73 -7.11
C LYS A 355 22.50 17.39 -7.84
N PRO A 356 23.73 16.99 -8.22
CA PRO A 356 23.97 15.68 -8.83
C PRO A 356 23.47 14.53 -7.94
N SER A 357 22.74 13.61 -8.57
CA SER A 357 22.35 12.32 -8.00
C SER A 357 23.57 11.43 -7.76
N PRO A 358 23.69 10.75 -6.60
CA PRO A 358 24.76 9.78 -6.34
C PRO A 358 24.80 8.64 -7.37
N TYR A 359 23.63 8.28 -7.89
CA TYR A 359 23.44 7.19 -8.83
C TYR A 359 23.54 7.65 -10.29
N TRP A 360 22.98 8.82 -10.62
CA TRP A 360 22.77 9.26 -12.01
C TRP A 360 23.43 10.58 -12.40
N GLY A 361 24.17 11.23 -11.49
CA GLY A 361 24.83 12.51 -11.75
C GLY A 361 23.83 13.61 -12.07
N GLU A 362 24.08 14.38 -13.13
CA GLU A 362 23.23 15.50 -13.57
C GLU A 362 22.18 15.07 -14.62
N GLU A 363 21.99 13.77 -14.84
CA GLU A 363 21.04 13.26 -15.82
C GLU A 363 19.58 13.49 -15.39
N VAL A 364 18.79 14.04 -16.32
CA VAL A 364 17.32 14.16 -16.24
C VAL A 364 16.74 12.86 -16.78
N LEU A 365 16.02 12.10 -15.93
CA LEU A 365 15.50 10.77 -16.22
C LEU A 365 13.98 10.75 -16.44
N TRP A 366 13.27 11.64 -15.75
CA TRP A 366 11.82 11.77 -15.83
C TRP A 366 11.50 12.87 -16.85
N ASP A 367 10.99 12.48 -18.02
CA ASP A 367 10.71 13.38 -19.15
C ASP A 367 9.27 13.30 -19.69
N SER A 368 8.40 12.53 -19.03
CA SER A 368 7.03 12.24 -19.45
C SER A 368 6.17 13.50 -19.62
N LYS A 369 5.59 13.68 -20.82
CA LYS A 369 4.55 14.68 -21.12
C LYS A 369 3.15 14.11 -20.91
N ALA A 370 2.92 12.84 -21.23
CA ALA A 370 1.62 12.18 -21.06
C ALA A 370 1.32 11.90 -19.57
N ASN A 371 2.34 11.75 -18.73
CA ASN A 371 2.26 11.70 -17.28
C ASN A 371 1.17 10.73 -16.77
N VAL A 372 1.16 9.50 -17.30
CA VAL A 372 0.14 8.49 -17.00
C VAL A 372 0.21 8.07 -15.53
N HIS A 373 -0.91 8.04 -14.82
CA HIS A 373 -0.92 7.68 -13.38
C HIS A 373 -1.58 6.33 -13.09
N ASN A 374 -2.87 6.20 -13.35
CA ASN A 374 -3.67 5.05 -12.95
C ASN A 374 -4.30 4.40 -14.19
N PRO A 375 -4.15 3.08 -14.39
CA PRO A 375 -4.86 2.33 -15.41
C PRO A 375 -5.99 1.48 -14.80
N MET A 376 -7.10 1.31 -15.53
CA MET A 376 -8.11 0.26 -15.29
C MET A 376 -8.45 -0.45 -16.60
N ILE A 377 -8.99 -1.66 -16.52
CA ILE A 377 -9.57 -2.39 -17.66
C ILE A 377 -11.10 -2.33 -17.55
N ASP A 378 -11.79 -2.30 -18.69
CA ASP A 378 -13.25 -2.47 -18.76
C ASP A 378 -13.66 -3.88 -19.20
N GLY A 379 -14.96 -4.18 -19.19
CA GLY A 379 -15.50 -5.51 -19.48
C GLY A 379 -15.19 -6.06 -20.88
N GLU A 380 -14.82 -5.20 -21.82
CA GLU A 380 -14.40 -5.57 -23.19
C GLU A 380 -12.87 -5.67 -23.31
N GLY A 381 -12.12 -5.53 -22.20
CA GLY A 381 -10.66 -5.65 -22.16
C GLY A 381 -9.87 -4.38 -22.49
N ARG A 382 -10.53 -3.23 -22.66
CA ARG A 382 -9.87 -1.97 -23.06
C ARG A 382 -9.23 -1.28 -21.86
N VAL A 383 -8.04 -0.71 -22.05
CA VAL A 383 -7.21 -0.14 -20.98
C VAL A 383 -7.42 1.38 -20.90
N TRP A 384 -8.18 1.82 -19.89
CA TRP A 384 -8.45 3.22 -19.61
C TRP A 384 -7.40 3.79 -18.67
N ILE A 385 -6.92 5.01 -18.94
CA ILE A 385 -5.80 5.62 -18.21
C ILE A 385 -6.07 7.10 -17.86
N THR A 386 -5.56 7.57 -16.72
CA THR A 386 -5.42 9.01 -16.45
C THR A 386 -4.13 9.55 -17.09
N ALA A 387 -4.25 10.42 -18.10
CA ALA A 387 -3.11 10.95 -18.86
C ALA A 387 -3.33 12.40 -19.32
N ALA A 388 -2.27 13.19 -19.39
CA ALA A 388 -2.28 14.55 -19.95
C ALA A 388 -2.44 14.52 -21.49
N VAL A 389 -3.12 15.54 -22.02
CA VAL A 389 -3.55 15.62 -23.42
C VAL A 389 -3.17 16.99 -24.04
N ARG A 390 -3.18 18.05 -23.22
CA ARG A 390 -2.94 19.44 -23.60
C ARG A 390 -2.33 20.23 -22.42
N PRO A 391 -1.79 21.43 -22.64
CA PRO A 391 -1.50 22.38 -21.56
C PRO A 391 -2.73 22.69 -20.69
N PRO A 392 -2.56 23.14 -19.43
CA PRO A 392 -3.64 23.09 -18.45
C PRO A 392 -4.87 23.94 -18.77
N ALA A 393 -4.73 25.05 -19.50
CA ALA A 393 -5.84 25.97 -19.78
C ALA A 393 -6.97 25.26 -20.54
N ASN A 394 -8.18 25.29 -19.99
CA ASN A 394 -9.35 24.63 -20.57
C ASN A 394 -9.86 25.31 -21.86
N PRO A 395 -10.60 24.59 -22.71
CA PRO A 395 -11.42 25.18 -23.76
C PRO A 395 -12.64 25.91 -23.16
N ASP A 396 -13.21 26.83 -23.92
CA ASP A 396 -14.25 27.74 -23.42
C ASP A 396 -15.57 27.03 -23.04
N PHE A 397 -15.82 25.81 -23.53
CA PHE A 397 -17.00 25.04 -23.10
C PHE A 397 -16.94 24.55 -21.64
N CYS A 398 -15.76 24.60 -21.00
CA CYS A 398 -15.60 24.33 -19.57
C CYS A 398 -15.85 25.57 -18.69
N ARG A 399 -15.90 26.77 -19.27
CA ARG A 399 -15.84 28.08 -18.58
C ARG A 399 -17.22 28.73 -18.39
N GLU A 400 -17.21 29.83 -17.64
CA GLU A 400 -18.36 30.72 -17.45
C GLU A 400 -18.92 31.18 -18.81
N GLY A 401 -20.25 31.14 -18.94
CA GLY A 401 -20.96 31.47 -20.19
C GLY A 401 -21.11 30.31 -21.18
N SER A 402 -20.59 29.11 -20.86
CA SER A 402 -20.85 27.89 -21.62
C SER A 402 -22.29 27.39 -21.49
N ASP A 403 -22.76 26.64 -22.50
CA ASP A 403 -24.03 25.91 -22.48
C ASP A 403 -23.92 24.49 -21.87
N HIS A 404 -22.70 24.00 -21.58
CA HIS A 404 -22.47 22.69 -20.97
C HIS A 404 -23.08 22.64 -19.55
N PRO A 405 -23.88 21.60 -19.18
CA PRO A 405 -24.59 21.56 -17.89
C PRO A 405 -23.67 21.80 -16.69
N SER A 406 -22.59 21.04 -16.57
CA SER A 406 -21.62 21.20 -15.48
C SER A 406 -20.95 22.57 -15.43
N ALA A 407 -20.70 23.22 -16.57
CA ALA A 407 -20.05 24.54 -16.64
C ALA A 407 -21.01 25.69 -16.28
N ARG A 408 -22.32 25.53 -16.50
CA ARG A 408 -23.35 26.46 -16.01
C ARG A 408 -23.48 26.42 -14.48
N VAL A 409 -23.15 25.30 -13.87
CA VAL A 409 -23.26 25.08 -12.42
C VAL A 409 -21.96 25.43 -11.70
N PHE A 410 -20.82 24.99 -12.21
CA PHE A 410 -19.50 25.29 -11.66
C PHE A 410 -18.43 25.30 -12.79
N PRO A 411 -18.11 26.46 -13.37
CA PRO A 411 -17.13 26.55 -14.45
C PRO A 411 -15.71 26.27 -13.94
N VAL A 412 -14.87 25.67 -14.78
CA VAL A 412 -13.50 25.27 -14.43
C VAL A 412 -12.48 25.75 -15.47
N ASP A 413 -11.45 26.47 -15.02
CA ASP A 413 -10.52 27.19 -15.89
C ASP A 413 -9.36 26.35 -16.46
N GLY A 414 -9.03 25.22 -15.82
CA GLY A 414 -7.95 24.35 -16.26
C GLY A 414 -7.96 22.94 -15.65
N ALA A 415 -7.28 22.01 -16.33
CA ALA A 415 -7.11 20.61 -15.94
C ALA A 415 -5.74 20.07 -16.42
N TYR A 416 -5.07 19.26 -15.60
CA TYR A 416 -3.69 18.79 -15.84
C TYR A 416 -3.59 17.40 -16.48
N ARG A 417 -4.14 16.38 -15.81
CA ARG A 417 -4.38 15.05 -16.41
C ARG A 417 -5.84 14.98 -16.82
N HIS A 418 -6.11 14.24 -17.89
CA HIS A 418 -7.41 13.94 -18.43
C HIS A 418 -7.57 12.41 -18.54
N LEU A 419 -8.21 11.90 -19.59
CA LEU A 419 -8.39 10.48 -19.82
C LEU A 419 -7.77 10.04 -21.16
N GLY A 420 -7.55 8.75 -21.28
CA GLY A 420 -7.24 8.08 -22.54
C GLY A 420 -7.69 6.63 -22.48
N VAL A 421 -7.87 6.00 -23.63
CA VAL A 421 -8.18 4.56 -23.74
C VAL A 421 -7.30 3.93 -24.79
N TYR A 422 -6.68 2.80 -24.46
CA TYR A 422 -5.98 1.91 -25.39
C TYR A 422 -6.82 0.66 -25.62
N ASP A 423 -7.03 0.31 -26.88
CA ASP A 423 -7.74 -0.87 -27.33
C ASP A 423 -6.73 -1.96 -27.76
N PRO A 424 -6.59 -3.07 -27.01
CA PRO A 424 -5.65 -4.13 -27.36
C PRO A 424 -6.02 -4.97 -28.59
N GLU A 425 -7.28 -4.94 -29.05
CA GLU A 425 -7.68 -5.65 -30.26
C GLU A 425 -7.32 -4.86 -31.53
N SER A 426 -7.44 -3.53 -31.49
CA SER A 426 -7.14 -2.65 -32.63
C SER A 426 -5.75 -2.01 -32.61
N ASP A 427 -5.01 -2.13 -31.50
CA ASP A 427 -3.73 -1.44 -31.23
C ASP A 427 -3.85 0.10 -31.36
N GLU A 428 -4.97 0.67 -30.91
CA GLU A 428 -5.26 2.11 -31.00
C GLU A 428 -5.31 2.77 -29.61
N TYR A 429 -4.53 3.84 -29.42
CA TYR A 429 -4.60 4.71 -28.24
C TYR A 429 -5.31 6.04 -28.56
N THR A 430 -6.46 6.27 -27.93
CA THR A 430 -7.29 7.47 -28.06
C THR A 430 -7.11 8.39 -26.84
N THR A 431 -6.73 9.65 -27.07
CA THR A 431 -6.72 10.70 -26.03
C THR A 431 -8.11 11.30 -25.82
N ILE A 432 -8.47 11.67 -24.58
CA ILE A 432 -9.79 12.23 -24.21
C ILE A 432 -9.59 13.48 -23.32
N SER A 433 -10.02 14.64 -23.78
CA SER A 433 -9.83 15.94 -23.10
C SER A 433 -10.98 16.30 -22.17
N THR A 434 -10.86 15.95 -20.90
CA THR A 434 -11.75 16.39 -19.81
C THR A 434 -11.61 17.89 -19.49
N CYS A 435 -12.64 18.49 -18.88
CA CYS A 435 -12.62 19.82 -18.27
C CYS A 435 -12.05 19.80 -16.84
N PHE A 436 -12.11 18.66 -16.16
CA PHE A 436 -11.61 18.43 -14.79
C PHE A 436 -10.26 17.69 -14.80
N SER A 437 -9.42 17.91 -13.79
CA SER A 437 -8.19 17.13 -13.59
C SER A 437 -8.53 15.71 -13.11
N THR A 438 -7.69 14.73 -13.46
CA THR A 438 -7.86 13.32 -13.08
C THR A 438 -6.65 12.78 -12.29
N HIS A 439 -6.85 11.70 -11.53
CA HIS A 439 -5.79 11.04 -10.77
C HIS A 439 -5.95 9.51 -10.74
N HIS A 440 -6.83 8.97 -9.88
CA HIS A 440 -7.33 7.61 -9.99
C HIS A 440 -8.65 7.60 -10.78
N LEU A 441 -8.98 6.48 -11.41
CA LEU A 441 -10.21 6.27 -12.18
C LEU A 441 -10.85 4.93 -11.81
N MET A 442 -12.19 4.85 -11.80
CA MET A 442 -12.94 3.64 -11.46
C MET A 442 -14.27 3.57 -12.22
N PHE A 443 -14.65 2.35 -12.63
CA PHE A 443 -15.95 2.07 -13.22
C PHE A 443 -17.04 1.87 -12.18
N ALA A 444 -18.23 2.41 -12.43
CA ALA A 444 -19.45 2.05 -11.74
C ALA A 444 -20.08 0.77 -12.34
N GLU A 445 -20.92 0.09 -11.57
CA GLU A 445 -21.81 -0.97 -12.06
C GLU A 445 -23.15 -0.36 -12.51
N ASP A 446 -23.14 0.41 -13.60
CA ASP A 446 -24.32 1.08 -14.17
C ASP A 446 -24.48 0.85 -15.69
N GLU A 447 -25.61 1.29 -16.26
CA GLU A 447 -25.98 1.07 -17.67
C GLU A 447 -25.04 1.78 -18.69
N ASN A 448 -24.23 2.74 -18.25
CA ASN A 448 -23.37 3.57 -19.10
C ASN A 448 -21.88 3.23 -18.94
N ASN A 449 -21.53 2.23 -18.13
CA ASN A 449 -20.17 1.96 -17.69
C ASN A 449 -19.49 3.25 -17.18
N THR A 450 -20.16 4.04 -16.33
CA THR A 450 -19.69 5.38 -15.95
C THR A 450 -18.32 5.32 -15.26
N LEU A 451 -17.35 6.03 -15.84
CA LEU A 451 -16.00 6.12 -15.33
C LEU A 451 -15.85 7.35 -14.44
N TRP A 452 -15.79 7.14 -13.13
CA TRP A 452 -15.61 8.19 -12.11
C TRP A 452 -14.12 8.45 -11.85
N THR A 453 -13.77 9.71 -11.56
CA THR A 453 -12.37 10.13 -11.39
C THR A 453 -12.14 10.93 -10.10
N SER A 454 -10.96 10.73 -9.50
CA SER A 454 -10.44 11.58 -8.42
C SER A 454 -9.49 12.65 -8.97
N GLY A 455 -9.01 13.56 -8.12
CA GLY A 455 -8.01 14.57 -8.51
C GLY A 455 -8.57 15.86 -9.14
N GLY A 456 -9.89 15.99 -9.30
CA GLY A 456 -10.55 17.18 -9.84
C GLY A 456 -10.48 18.44 -8.96
N GLY A 457 -9.93 18.34 -7.75
CA GLY A 457 -9.77 19.46 -6.82
C GLY A 457 -11.10 19.85 -6.17
N GLU A 458 -11.70 20.96 -6.59
CA GLU A 458 -12.99 21.44 -6.06
C GLU A 458 -14.20 20.70 -6.65
N VAL A 459 -13.98 19.84 -7.65
CA VAL A 459 -15.02 19.08 -8.35
C VAL A 459 -14.71 17.58 -8.41
N VAL A 460 -15.76 16.76 -8.51
CA VAL A 460 -15.68 15.34 -8.91
C VAL A 460 -16.16 15.23 -10.36
N GLY A 461 -15.42 14.52 -11.20
CA GLY A 461 -15.70 14.39 -12.64
C GLY A 461 -15.88 12.94 -13.08
N TRP A 462 -16.68 12.74 -14.13
CA TRP A 462 -16.98 11.43 -14.71
C TRP A 462 -17.03 11.48 -16.25
N LEU A 463 -16.96 10.30 -16.86
CA LEU A 463 -17.18 10.06 -18.28
C LEU A 463 -18.21 8.94 -18.47
N ASP A 464 -19.25 9.20 -19.25
CA ASP A 464 -20.14 8.21 -19.84
C ASP A 464 -19.34 7.48 -20.94
N THR A 465 -18.94 6.23 -20.68
CA THR A 465 -17.99 5.56 -21.58
C THR A 465 -18.68 4.96 -22.79
N GLU A 466 -19.90 4.44 -22.65
CA GLU A 466 -20.72 3.98 -23.78
C GLU A 466 -20.97 5.11 -24.79
N GLN A 467 -21.40 6.29 -24.32
CA GLN A 467 -21.62 7.45 -25.19
C GLN A 467 -20.31 7.91 -25.86
N PHE A 468 -19.19 7.90 -25.13
CA PHE A 468 -17.90 8.25 -25.74
C PHE A 468 -17.49 7.23 -26.81
N LEU A 469 -17.69 5.94 -26.58
CA LEU A 469 -17.30 4.88 -27.50
C LEU A 469 -18.14 4.88 -28.78
N GLU A 470 -19.45 5.13 -28.69
CA GLU A 470 -20.37 5.27 -29.83
C GLU A 470 -20.09 6.55 -30.63
N THR A 471 -20.06 7.72 -29.95
CA THR A 471 -20.09 9.03 -30.60
C THR A 471 -18.71 9.61 -30.89
N ARG A 472 -17.71 9.25 -30.08
CA ARG A 472 -16.39 9.91 -29.95
C ARG A 472 -16.47 11.41 -29.61
N ASP A 473 -17.61 11.88 -29.12
CA ASP A 473 -17.80 13.24 -28.62
C ASP A 473 -17.38 13.33 -27.13
N GLU A 474 -16.11 13.68 -26.92
CA GLU A 474 -15.56 13.91 -25.57
C GLU A 474 -16.22 15.05 -24.82
N GLN A 475 -16.89 16.00 -25.49
CA GLN A 475 -17.58 17.12 -24.84
C GLN A 475 -18.98 16.71 -24.37
N ALA A 476 -19.72 15.93 -25.15
CA ALA A 476 -21.05 15.45 -24.76
C ALA A 476 -20.99 14.38 -23.65
N SER A 477 -19.97 13.52 -23.71
CA SER A 477 -19.88 12.31 -22.86
C SER A 477 -19.33 12.57 -21.45
N GLN A 478 -18.97 13.80 -21.08
CA GLN A 478 -18.32 14.12 -19.80
C GLN A 478 -19.19 14.99 -18.88
N GLY A 479 -18.92 14.94 -17.57
CA GLY A 479 -19.53 15.86 -16.63
C GLY A 479 -18.72 16.01 -15.34
N TRP A 480 -19.04 17.04 -14.56
CA TRP A 480 -18.49 17.27 -13.24
C TRP A 480 -19.47 17.98 -12.31
N THR A 481 -19.22 17.88 -11.00
CA THR A 481 -19.99 18.57 -9.96
C THR A 481 -19.08 19.11 -8.86
N PRO A 482 -19.36 20.30 -8.30
CA PRO A 482 -18.78 20.72 -7.04
C PRO A 482 -19.25 19.81 -5.89
N ILE A 483 -18.47 19.76 -4.81
CA ILE A 483 -18.75 18.96 -3.61
C ILE A 483 -19.59 19.80 -2.63
N ILE A 484 -20.84 19.40 -2.38
CA ILE A 484 -21.82 20.19 -1.61
C ILE A 484 -22.48 19.33 -0.53
N LEU A 485 -22.42 19.77 0.72
CA LEU A 485 -23.12 19.16 1.85
C LEU A 485 -24.56 19.69 1.95
N ASP A 486 -25.53 18.78 2.06
CA ASP A 486 -26.93 19.09 2.41
C ASP A 486 -26.97 19.66 3.84
N THR A 487 -26.79 20.97 3.96
CA THR A 487 -26.54 21.65 5.24
C THR A 487 -27.82 22.24 5.81
N ASN A 488 -28.82 22.45 4.96
CA ASN A 488 -30.18 22.75 5.38
C ASN A 488 -30.95 21.47 5.82
N GLY A 489 -30.54 20.28 5.33
CA GLY A 489 -30.98 18.97 5.81
C GLY A 489 -32.24 18.41 5.11
N ASN A 490 -32.58 18.89 3.92
CA ASN A 490 -33.84 18.54 3.24
C ASN A 490 -33.75 17.37 2.24
N GLY A 491 -32.54 16.89 1.92
CA GLY A 491 -32.32 15.79 0.97
C GLY A 491 -32.32 16.19 -0.51
N ARG A 492 -32.32 17.49 -0.83
CA ARG A 492 -32.16 18.04 -2.19
C ARG A 492 -31.12 19.16 -2.16
N ARG A 493 -30.24 19.15 -3.16
CA ARG A 493 -29.32 20.25 -3.44
C ARG A 493 -30.06 21.54 -3.78
N ASP A 494 -29.74 22.59 -3.04
CA ASP A 494 -30.31 23.93 -3.16
C ASP A 494 -29.22 24.99 -3.41
N GLU A 495 -29.55 26.28 -3.27
CA GLU A 495 -28.56 27.34 -3.24
C GLU A 495 -27.60 27.11 -2.06
N TYR A 496 -26.29 27.31 -2.28
CA TYR A 496 -25.24 27.06 -1.29
C TYR A 496 -24.40 28.31 -1.01
N VAL A 497 -23.76 28.31 0.17
CA VAL A 497 -22.72 29.29 0.54
C VAL A 497 -21.32 28.73 0.30
N ASP A 498 -20.38 29.59 -0.11
CA ASP A 498 -19.06 29.19 -0.62
C ASP A 498 -18.04 28.88 0.52
N PRO A 499 -16.94 28.15 0.24
CA PRO A 499 -15.92 27.83 1.25
C PRO A 499 -15.38 29.09 1.96
N GLY A 500 -15.27 29.01 3.29
CA GLY A 500 -14.87 30.15 4.13
C GLY A 500 -16.00 31.11 4.54
N GLU A 501 -17.15 31.09 3.86
CA GLU A 501 -18.35 31.80 4.34
C GLU A 501 -18.99 31.10 5.55
N PRO A 502 -19.73 31.83 6.41
CA PRO A 502 -20.53 31.21 7.48
C PRO A 502 -21.54 30.18 6.94
N VAL A 503 -21.95 29.22 7.75
CA VAL A 503 -23.10 28.35 7.45
C VAL A 503 -24.40 29.13 7.64
N ASP A 504 -25.27 29.12 6.63
CA ASP A 504 -26.68 29.50 6.76
C ASP A 504 -27.53 28.22 6.86
N SER A 505 -28.42 28.12 7.85
CA SER A 505 -29.24 26.91 8.04
C SER A 505 -30.45 26.79 7.11
N THR A 506 -30.54 27.65 6.09
CA THR A 506 -31.52 27.58 5.00
C THR A 506 -30.89 27.29 3.63
N MET A 507 -29.56 27.13 3.59
CA MET A 507 -28.76 26.90 2.38
C MET A 507 -27.85 25.68 2.56
N ASP A 508 -27.31 25.19 1.45
CA ASP A 508 -26.28 24.14 1.46
C ASP A 508 -24.86 24.70 1.60
N LYS A 509 -23.87 23.81 1.77
CA LYS A 509 -22.47 24.22 1.93
C LYS A 509 -21.56 23.58 0.91
N ARG A 510 -20.93 24.40 0.05
CA ARG A 510 -19.83 23.90 -0.79
C ARG A 510 -18.57 23.71 0.04
N ILE A 511 -17.87 22.60 -0.17
CA ILE A 511 -16.61 22.24 0.47
C ILE A 511 -15.52 21.97 -0.57
N THR A 512 -14.26 21.94 -0.13
CA THR A 512 -13.07 21.75 -1.00
C THR A 512 -12.32 20.46 -0.68
N ASN A 513 -12.99 19.48 -0.08
CA ASN A 513 -12.46 18.16 0.27
C ASN A 513 -12.34 17.26 -0.97
N GLY A 514 -11.49 17.67 -1.91
CA GLY A 514 -11.25 16.97 -3.17
C GLY A 514 -10.81 15.53 -2.99
N LEU A 515 -11.39 14.64 -3.79
CA LEU A 515 -11.14 13.21 -3.72
C LEU A 515 -9.71 12.87 -4.17
N TYR A 516 -9.00 12.04 -3.39
CA TYR A 516 -7.71 11.47 -3.72
C TYR A 516 -7.86 10.04 -4.29
N ALA A 517 -8.47 9.13 -3.53
CA ALA A 517 -9.02 7.89 -4.07
C ALA A 517 -10.43 8.14 -4.64
N VAL A 518 -10.93 7.24 -5.50
CA VAL A 518 -12.33 7.19 -5.92
C VAL A 518 -12.77 5.73 -5.99
N ALA A 519 -13.97 5.43 -5.48
CA ALA A 519 -14.54 4.08 -5.46
C ALA A 519 -16.09 4.18 -5.56
N PRO A 520 -16.68 3.93 -6.74
CA PRO A 520 -18.11 3.68 -6.87
C PRO A 520 -18.54 2.47 -6.03
N ALA A 521 -19.71 2.56 -5.40
CA ALA A 521 -20.26 1.53 -4.52
C ALA A 521 -21.54 0.92 -5.12
N PRO A 522 -21.92 -0.32 -4.73
CA PRO A 522 -23.12 -0.99 -5.25
C PRO A 522 -24.47 -0.30 -4.95
N ASP A 523 -24.48 0.73 -4.10
CA ASP A 523 -25.66 1.56 -3.83
C ASP A 523 -25.79 2.79 -4.76
N GLY A 524 -24.88 2.92 -5.74
CA GLY A 524 -24.81 4.05 -6.66
C GLY A 524 -24.15 5.31 -6.08
N SER A 525 -23.61 5.26 -4.85
CA SER A 525 -22.77 6.33 -4.31
C SER A 525 -21.31 6.18 -4.73
N VAL A 526 -20.56 7.28 -4.70
CA VAL A 526 -19.15 7.34 -5.09
C VAL A 526 -18.35 7.86 -3.91
N TRP A 527 -17.50 7.00 -3.36
CA TRP A 527 -16.67 7.32 -2.20
C TRP A 527 -15.28 7.80 -2.64
N GLY A 528 -14.61 8.56 -1.77
CA GLY A 528 -13.22 8.91 -1.94
C GLY A 528 -12.61 9.53 -0.69
N SER A 529 -11.30 9.40 -0.51
CA SER A 529 -10.58 9.99 0.61
C SER A 529 -10.25 11.46 0.36
N SER A 530 -10.40 12.30 1.39
CA SER A 530 -9.82 13.63 1.46
C SER A 530 -8.55 13.57 2.29
N LEU A 531 -7.40 13.79 1.64
CA LEU A 531 -6.13 14.02 2.34
C LEU A 531 -6.26 15.23 3.28
N GLY A 532 -5.43 15.29 4.32
CA GLY A 532 -5.43 16.41 5.26
C GLY A 532 -5.11 15.99 6.69
N TYR A 533 -5.43 16.86 7.64
CA TYR A 533 -5.47 16.58 9.07
C TYR A 533 -6.74 17.26 9.62
N PRO A 534 -7.66 16.53 10.30
CA PRO A 534 -7.64 15.09 10.52
C PRO A 534 -7.66 14.29 9.21
N GLY A 535 -8.23 14.88 8.15
CA GLY A 535 -8.55 14.18 6.92
C GLY A 535 -9.84 13.37 7.06
N ALA A 536 -10.38 12.93 5.94
CA ALA A 536 -11.74 12.40 5.87
C ALA A 536 -11.92 11.36 4.77
N ILE A 537 -13.10 10.74 4.77
CA ILE A 537 -13.72 10.21 3.56
C ILE A 537 -14.96 11.04 3.21
N VAL A 538 -15.25 11.10 1.92
CA VAL A 538 -16.40 11.79 1.32
C VAL A 538 -17.23 10.74 0.60
N ARG A 539 -18.54 10.77 0.78
CA ARG A 539 -19.50 9.98 0.00
C ARG A 539 -20.33 10.92 -0.86
N LEU A 540 -20.18 10.85 -2.18
CA LEU A 540 -21.01 11.57 -3.15
C LEU A 540 -22.22 10.70 -3.52
N VAL A 541 -23.41 11.29 -3.51
CA VAL A 541 -24.64 10.72 -4.06
C VAL A 541 -24.95 11.49 -5.35
N PRO A 542 -24.77 10.89 -6.55
CA PRO A 542 -24.94 11.61 -7.82
C PRO A 542 -26.38 12.10 -8.08
N GLY A 543 -27.37 11.21 -7.91
CA GLY A 543 -28.76 11.45 -8.31
C GLY A 543 -28.96 11.53 -9.83
N ASP A 544 -30.19 11.82 -10.24
CA ASP A 544 -30.65 11.70 -11.64
C ASP A 544 -29.95 12.65 -12.65
N ASN A 545 -29.35 13.75 -12.18
CA ASN A 545 -28.53 14.65 -13.00
C ASN A 545 -27.32 15.13 -12.18
N PRO A 546 -26.21 14.38 -12.16
CA PRO A 546 -25.12 14.60 -11.22
C PRO A 546 -24.49 16.00 -11.25
N SER A 547 -24.60 16.74 -12.37
CA SER A 547 -24.13 18.14 -12.43
C SER A 547 -24.92 19.06 -11.49
N GLU A 548 -26.22 18.82 -11.34
CA GLU A 548 -27.18 19.70 -10.66
C GLU A 548 -27.70 19.10 -9.34
N THR A 549 -27.87 17.78 -9.26
CA THR A 549 -28.50 17.10 -8.11
C THR A 549 -27.52 16.57 -7.07
N ALA A 550 -26.23 16.39 -7.40
CA ALA A 550 -25.33 15.62 -6.56
C ALA A 550 -25.07 16.30 -5.20
N LEU A 551 -25.15 15.50 -4.15
CA LEU A 551 -24.90 15.88 -2.75
C LEU A 551 -23.78 15.03 -2.17
N ALA A 552 -23.09 15.54 -1.16
CA ALA A 552 -22.01 14.87 -0.47
C ALA A 552 -22.26 14.75 1.04
N GLU A 553 -21.69 13.71 1.64
CA GLU A 553 -21.54 13.51 3.07
C GLU A 553 -20.04 13.53 3.40
N LEU A 554 -19.65 14.12 4.53
CA LEU A 554 -18.25 14.23 4.97
C LEU A 554 -18.07 13.57 6.34
N TYR A 555 -17.18 12.57 6.39
CA TYR A 555 -16.82 11.84 7.61
C TYR A 555 -15.33 12.03 7.89
N GLU A 556 -15.02 12.92 8.82
CA GLU A 556 -13.64 13.12 9.28
C GLU A 556 -13.21 12.02 10.24
N LEU A 557 -11.90 11.79 10.33
CA LEU A 557 -11.34 10.96 11.39
C LEU A 557 -11.52 11.65 12.76
N PRO A 558 -11.83 10.89 13.84
CA PRO A 558 -12.28 11.49 15.09
C PRO A 558 -11.19 12.31 15.80
N LEU A 559 -11.52 13.55 16.14
CA LEU A 559 -10.73 14.43 16.98
C LEU A 559 -11.36 14.58 18.38
N ASN A 560 -10.53 14.89 19.37
CA ASN A 560 -10.96 15.29 20.72
C ASN A 560 -11.20 16.81 20.82
N GLU A 561 -11.59 17.31 22.00
CA GLU A 561 -11.88 18.74 22.22
C GLU A 561 -10.65 19.66 22.02
N GLU A 562 -9.42 19.16 22.16
CA GLU A 562 -8.18 19.89 21.85
C GLU A 562 -7.76 19.80 20.36
N GLY A 563 -8.50 19.08 19.51
CA GLY A 563 -8.16 18.87 18.10
C GLY A 563 -7.02 17.87 17.86
N LYS A 564 -6.72 17.00 18.83
CA LYS A 564 -5.84 15.82 18.70
C LYS A 564 -6.62 14.60 18.21
N PRO A 565 -6.00 13.64 17.51
CA PRO A 565 -6.68 12.41 17.11
C PRO A 565 -7.12 11.60 18.33
N VAL A 566 -8.28 10.94 18.24
CA VAL A 566 -8.71 9.95 19.23
C VAL A 566 -7.93 8.64 19.05
N GLU A 567 -7.61 8.27 17.81
CA GLU A 567 -6.87 7.05 17.47
C GLU A 567 -6.09 7.22 16.15
N GLY A 568 -6.70 6.95 14.99
CA GLY A 568 -6.06 7.13 13.68
C GLY A 568 -6.19 8.54 13.08
N PHE A 569 -5.29 8.91 12.17
CA PHE A 569 -5.29 10.22 11.47
C PHE A 569 -4.71 10.17 10.05
N SER A 570 -5.09 11.15 9.23
CA SER A 570 -4.59 11.43 7.87
C SER A 570 -4.67 10.23 6.91
N PRO A 571 -5.83 10.03 6.23
CA PRO A 571 -6.00 8.95 5.28
C PRO A 571 -5.20 9.19 3.99
N ARG A 572 -4.94 8.11 3.26
CA ARG A 572 -4.43 8.15 1.88
C ARG A 572 -5.33 7.40 0.90
N GLY A 573 -4.91 6.30 0.31
CA GLY A 573 -5.76 5.50 -0.57
C GLY A 573 -6.83 4.76 0.22
N MET A 574 -8.04 4.66 -0.36
CA MET A 574 -9.18 3.98 0.23
C MET A 574 -9.94 3.19 -0.84
N ASP A 575 -10.69 2.20 -0.41
CA ASP A 575 -11.55 1.39 -1.27
C ASP A 575 -12.85 1.04 -0.52
N ILE A 576 -13.88 0.62 -1.25
CA ILE A 576 -15.20 0.28 -0.70
C ILE A 576 -15.40 -1.25 -0.77
N ASP A 577 -15.98 -1.85 0.26
CA ASP A 577 -16.44 -3.24 0.17
C ASP A 577 -17.87 -3.32 -0.42
N ARG A 578 -18.31 -4.52 -0.80
CA ARG A 578 -19.64 -4.73 -1.39
C ARG A 578 -20.80 -4.61 -0.38
N ASN A 579 -20.51 -4.32 0.88
CA ASN A 579 -21.49 -3.98 1.92
C ASN A 579 -21.64 -2.46 2.11
N GLY A 580 -20.79 -1.63 1.47
CA GLY A 580 -20.75 -0.19 1.65
C GLY A 580 -19.88 0.30 2.83
N VAL A 581 -18.99 -0.56 3.34
CA VAL A 581 -17.98 -0.19 4.34
C VAL A 581 -16.73 0.33 3.61
N ALA A 582 -16.31 1.55 3.95
CA ALA A 582 -15.10 2.15 3.39
C ALA A 582 -13.87 1.73 4.20
N TRP A 583 -12.79 1.33 3.52
CA TRP A 583 -11.55 0.87 4.13
C TRP A 583 -10.39 1.76 3.68
N VAL A 584 -9.52 2.19 4.61
CA VAL A 584 -8.55 3.26 4.35
C VAL A 584 -7.24 3.14 5.14
N ALA A 585 -6.13 3.46 4.47
CA ALA A 585 -4.79 3.46 5.03
C ALA A 585 -4.47 4.83 5.67
N LEU A 586 -4.03 4.83 6.93
CA LEU A 586 -3.84 6.03 7.74
C LEU A 586 -2.37 6.29 8.06
N ALA A 587 -1.96 7.57 8.05
CA ALA A 587 -0.60 7.99 8.34
C ALA A 587 -0.12 7.60 9.76
N SER A 588 -1.05 7.34 10.68
CA SER A 588 -0.77 6.78 12.01
C SER A 588 -0.12 5.38 11.99
N GLY A 589 -0.13 4.65 10.87
CA GLY A 589 0.23 3.22 10.86
C GLY A 589 -0.94 2.34 11.33
N HIS A 590 -2.14 2.71 10.89
CA HIS A 590 -3.39 1.98 11.08
C HIS A 590 -4.03 1.75 9.70
N MET A 591 -4.69 0.61 9.52
CA MET A 591 -5.85 0.54 8.64
C MET A 591 -7.10 0.91 9.43
N ALA A 592 -8.07 1.55 8.81
CA ALA A 592 -9.37 1.81 9.43
C ALA A 592 -10.51 1.41 8.49
N SER A 593 -11.63 1.01 9.09
CA SER A 593 -12.92 0.94 8.40
C SER A 593 -13.86 2.05 8.87
N PHE A 594 -14.74 2.50 7.98
CA PHE A 594 -15.89 3.33 8.30
C PHE A 594 -17.17 2.65 7.82
N ASP A 595 -18.09 2.45 8.76
CA ASP A 595 -19.39 1.83 8.55
C ASP A 595 -20.49 2.84 8.87
N ARG A 596 -21.19 3.26 7.81
CA ARG A 596 -22.23 4.29 7.85
C ARG A 596 -23.49 3.86 8.61
N GLU A 597 -23.75 2.55 8.78
CA GLU A 597 -24.93 2.07 9.51
C GLU A 597 -24.77 2.21 11.04
N LYS A 598 -23.54 2.33 11.55
CA LYS A 598 -23.26 2.55 12.98
C LYS A 598 -23.63 3.96 13.45
N CYS A 599 -23.77 4.92 12.54
CA CYS A 599 -24.01 6.33 12.86
C CYS A 599 -25.35 6.58 13.56
N LYS A 600 -25.31 7.29 14.69
CA LYS A 600 -26.48 7.61 15.54
C LYS A 600 -26.96 9.05 15.36
N GLY A 601 -26.10 9.92 14.86
CA GLY A 601 -26.42 11.30 14.50
C GLY A 601 -27.15 11.41 13.14
N PRO A 602 -27.71 12.59 12.81
CA PRO A 602 -28.16 12.89 11.45
C PRO A 602 -26.94 12.96 10.51
N LEU A 603 -27.11 12.46 9.29
CA LEU A 603 -26.04 12.39 8.26
C LEU A 603 -26.04 13.62 7.32
N ASN A 604 -26.94 14.55 7.58
CA ASN A 604 -27.12 15.83 6.90
C ASN A 604 -27.53 16.93 7.91
N GLY A 605 -27.69 18.16 7.44
CA GLY A 605 -28.03 19.31 8.26
C GLY A 605 -26.82 19.99 8.92
N PRO A 606 -27.05 21.05 9.74
CA PRO A 606 -26.02 22.03 10.12
C PRO A 606 -25.02 21.55 11.19
N GLN A 607 -24.90 20.24 11.40
CA GLN A 607 -23.92 19.60 12.28
C GLN A 607 -23.22 18.39 11.61
N ALA A 608 -23.66 17.97 10.42
CA ALA A 608 -23.11 16.81 9.70
C ALA A 608 -21.83 17.17 8.90
N THR A 609 -20.89 17.84 9.55
CA THR A 609 -19.77 18.55 8.90
C THR A 609 -18.41 17.91 9.25
N GLY A 610 -18.28 16.58 9.11
CA GLY A 610 -17.08 15.84 9.52
C GLY A 610 -17.28 15.04 10.80
N GLN A 611 -16.97 15.62 11.97
CA GLN A 611 -16.86 14.98 13.30
C GLN A 611 -18.15 14.34 13.89
N HIS A 612 -19.21 14.17 13.11
CA HIS A 612 -20.56 13.87 13.60
C HIS A 612 -20.89 12.37 13.76
N CYS A 613 -20.07 11.48 13.20
CA CYS A 613 -20.19 10.03 13.35
C CYS A 613 -18.84 9.39 13.73
N PRO A 614 -18.31 9.64 14.95
CA PRO A 614 -17.10 8.98 15.42
C PRO A 614 -17.30 7.46 15.57
N GLU A 615 -18.52 6.99 15.88
CA GLU A 615 -18.84 5.56 16.03
C GLU A 615 -18.90 4.74 14.73
N GLY A 616 -18.82 5.39 13.57
CA GLY A 616 -18.68 4.69 12.28
C GLY A 616 -17.29 4.07 12.11
N TRP A 617 -16.27 4.67 12.73
CA TRP A 617 -14.88 4.27 12.59
C TRP A 617 -14.51 3.04 13.42
N THR A 618 -13.56 2.25 12.92
CA THR A 618 -12.89 1.16 13.66
C THR A 618 -11.44 1.05 13.15
N PHE A 619 -10.48 0.89 14.06
CA PHE A 619 -9.05 0.99 13.78
C PHE A 619 -8.32 -0.34 14.01
N TYR A 620 -7.30 -0.60 13.19
CA TYR A 620 -6.47 -1.80 13.22
C TYR A 620 -5.00 -1.41 13.08
N THR A 621 -4.22 -1.53 14.15
CA THR A 621 -2.79 -1.19 14.17
C THR A 621 -2.02 -2.13 13.24
N GLU A 622 -1.32 -1.57 12.26
CA GLU A 622 -0.53 -2.36 11.30
C GLU A 622 0.68 -3.02 11.99
N PRO A 623 1.11 -4.23 11.56
CA PRO A 623 2.01 -5.10 12.34
C PRO A 623 3.50 -4.70 12.24
N LEU A 624 3.82 -3.47 12.65
CA LEU A 624 5.18 -2.96 12.83
C LEU A 624 5.36 -2.32 14.22
N PRO A 625 6.61 -2.18 14.71
CA PRO A 625 6.88 -1.38 15.90
C PRO A 625 6.51 0.09 15.66
N GLN A 626 6.08 0.79 16.71
CA GLN A 626 5.84 2.24 16.67
C GLN A 626 7.19 3.00 16.58
N VAL A 627 7.19 4.17 15.92
CA VAL A 627 8.34 5.08 15.96
C VAL A 627 8.49 5.67 17.37
N LYS A 628 9.72 5.95 17.81
CA LYS A 628 9.90 6.53 19.14
C LYS A 628 9.45 7.99 19.19
N GLY A 629 9.20 8.49 20.40
CA GLY A 629 8.60 9.81 20.65
C GLY A 629 7.09 9.87 20.43
N VAL A 630 6.47 8.87 19.80
CA VAL A 630 5.01 8.80 19.57
C VAL A 630 4.36 7.82 20.54
N ASP A 631 3.69 8.36 21.57
CA ASP A 631 2.98 7.57 22.60
C ASP A 631 1.61 7.01 22.12
N GLY A 632 1.12 7.48 20.97
CA GLY A 632 -0.17 7.05 20.40
C GLY A 632 -0.14 5.64 19.79
N SER A 633 -1.31 4.99 19.71
CA SER A 633 -1.47 3.76 18.94
C SER A 633 -1.17 3.98 17.45
N GLY A 634 -0.83 2.89 16.77
CA GLY A 634 -0.33 2.91 15.41
C GLY A 634 1.05 2.26 15.31
N SER A 635 1.76 2.52 14.23
CA SER A 635 3.04 1.87 13.92
C SER A 635 3.92 2.72 13.00
N ALA A 636 5.13 2.25 12.72
CA ALA A 636 6.01 2.76 11.68
C ALA A 636 5.42 2.68 10.24
N GLU A 637 4.36 1.90 9.99
CA GLU A 637 3.84 1.64 8.64
C GLU A 637 3.30 2.90 7.94
N SER A 638 3.58 3.02 6.65
CA SER A 638 3.07 4.06 5.76
C SER A 638 2.46 3.44 4.50
N SER A 639 1.47 2.57 4.71
CA SER A 639 0.64 2.01 3.65
C SER A 639 0.06 3.10 2.76
N TYR A 640 0.19 2.93 1.44
CA TYR A 640 -0.22 3.94 0.47
C TYR A 640 -1.72 3.85 0.18
N TYR A 641 -2.25 2.62 0.16
CA TYR A 641 -3.61 2.32 -0.29
C TYR A 641 -4.17 1.11 0.47
N THR A 642 -5.47 1.14 0.74
CA THR A 642 -6.26 -0.05 1.12
C THR A 642 -7.09 -0.50 -0.07
N TRP A 643 -6.92 -1.73 -0.51
CA TRP A 643 -7.67 -2.36 -1.60
C TRP A 643 -8.49 -3.53 -1.04
N VAL A 644 -9.72 -3.73 -1.50
CA VAL A 644 -10.65 -4.75 -1.00
C VAL A 644 -10.81 -5.87 -2.01
N ASP A 645 -10.56 -7.12 -1.59
CA ASP A 645 -10.82 -8.33 -2.38
C ASP A 645 -12.32 -8.63 -2.42
N GLN A 646 -13.08 -7.83 -3.16
CA GLN A 646 -14.53 -7.93 -3.27
C GLN A 646 -15.03 -9.30 -3.79
N PHE A 647 -14.17 -10.08 -4.47
CA PHE A 647 -14.53 -11.28 -5.23
C PHE A 647 -13.69 -12.54 -4.90
N ASN A 648 -12.93 -12.53 -3.80
CA ASN A 648 -12.09 -13.66 -3.36
C ASN A 648 -11.02 -14.07 -4.41
N THR A 649 -10.44 -13.08 -5.07
CA THR A 649 -9.37 -13.20 -6.07
C THR A 649 -8.06 -13.71 -5.48
N LEU A 650 -7.81 -13.50 -4.18
CA LEU A 650 -6.66 -14.05 -3.45
C LEU A 650 -6.89 -15.47 -2.92
N GLY A 651 -8.15 -15.86 -2.68
CA GLY A 651 -8.53 -17.15 -2.09
C GLY A 651 -8.74 -17.16 -0.57
N LEU A 652 -8.77 -16.00 0.10
CA LEU A 652 -8.94 -15.87 1.56
C LEU A 652 -10.35 -15.46 2.04
N GLY A 653 -11.24 -15.04 1.14
CA GLY A 653 -12.61 -14.59 1.42
C GLY A 653 -13.06 -13.48 0.46
N GLU A 654 -14.36 -13.19 0.41
CA GLU A 654 -14.88 -11.96 -0.21
C GLU A 654 -14.83 -10.80 0.78
N ASN A 655 -14.73 -9.57 0.26
CA ASN A 655 -14.64 -8.32 1.03
C ASN A 655 -13.47 -8.28 2.03
N ILE A 656 -12.34 -8.90 1.69
CA ILE A 656 -11.13 -8.90 2.52
C ILE A 656 -10.29 -7.64 2.22
N PRO A 657 -10.09 -6.71 3.17
CA PRO A 657 -9.28 -5.53 2.97
C PRO A 657 -7.78 -5.83 3.11
N ILE A 658 -6.98 -5.22 2.23
CA ILE A 658 -5.54 -5.45 2.08
C ILE A 658 -4.82 -4.12 1.94
N ASN A 659 -3.87 -3.85 2.83
CA ASN A 659 -3.03 -2.66 2.78
C ASN A 659 -1.73 -2.89 1.98
N THR A 660 -1.31 -1.85 1.25
CA THR A 660 0.00 -1.82 0.57
C THR A 660 1.13 -1.54 1.58
N GLY A 661 1.46 -2.53 2.42
CA GLY A 661 2.47 -2.44 3.48
C GLY A 661 3.86 -2.15 2.95
N ASN A 662 4.20 -0.87 2.87
CA ASN A 662 5.41 -0.37 2.20
C ASN A 662 6.64 -0.48 3.09
N GLU A 663 6.46 -0.17 4.36
CA GLU A 663 7.49 -0.34 5.37
C GLU A 663 7.52 -1.79 5.89
N SER A 664 6.38 -2.50 5.77
CA SER A 664 6.20 -3.94 5.91
C SER A 664 6.51 -4.75 4.64
N GLU A 665 7.20 -4.18 3.65
CA GLU A 665 7.62 -4.77 2.37
C GLU A 665 6.78 -5.98 1.90
N GLY A 666 5.47 -5.80 1.77
CA GLY A 666 4.52 -6.88 1.48
C GLY A 666 3.06 -6.40 1.47
N LEU A 667 2.13 -7.32 1.29
CA LEU A 667 0.70 -7.01 1.38
C LEU A 667 0.18 -7.38 2.78
N LEU A 668 -0.54 -6.46 3.41
CA LEU A 668 -1.06 -6.59 4.77
C LEU A 668 -2.56 -6.95 4.69
N VAL A 669 -2.86 -8.24 4.69
CA VAL A 669 -4.24 -8.74 4.64
C VAL A 669 -4.83 -8.73 6.06
N LEU A 670 -5.97 -8.07 6.27
CA LEU A 670 -6.72 -8.19 7.53
C LEU A 670 -7.86 -9.20 7.35
N LYS A 671 -7.79 -10.33 8.07
CA LYS A 671 -8.79 -11.40 8.02
C LYS A 671 -9.33 -11.68 9.41
N ASP A 672 -10.65 -11.59 9.59
CA ASP A 672 -11.34 -11.80 10.87
C ASP A 672 -10.85 -10.91 12.03
N GLY A 673 -10.11 -9.82 11.73
CA GLY A 673 -9.46 -8.93 12.70
C GLY A 673 -7.99 -9.27 13.00
N GLU A 674 -7.44 -10.34 12.42
CA GLU A 674 -6.04 -10.74 12.51
C GLU A 674 -5.27 -10.39 11.23
N TRP A 675 -3.96 -10.13 11.33
CA TRP A 675 -3.10 -9.82 10.18
C TRP A 675 -2.49 -11.07 9.57
N VAL A 676 -2.38 -11.08 8.24
CA VAL A 676 -1.58 -12.04 7.46
C VAL A 676 -0.66 -11.24 6.54
N VAL A 677 0.65 -11.27 6.81
CA VAL A 677 1.66 -10.48 6.10
C VAL A 677 2.22 -11.28 4.93
N LEU A 678 1.82 -10.92 3.72
CA LEU A 678 2.35 -11.49 2.47
C LEU A 678 3.70 -10.84 2.13
N ARG A 679 4.71 -11.19 2.94
CA ARG A 679 6.07 -10.63 2.89
C ARG A 679 6.77 -10.92 1.56
N VAL A 680 7.26 -9.87 0.90
CA VAL A 680 8.24 -9.98 -0.18
C VAL A 680 9.66 -9.90 0.44
N PRO A 681 10.46 -10.98 0.42
CA PRO A 681 11.78 -11.00 1.07
C PRO A 681 12.93 -10.61 0.15
N TYR A 682 12.67 -10.56 -1.17
CA TYR A 682 13.68 -10.44 -2.21
C TYR A 682 13.02 -10.00 -3.54
N PRO A 683 13.60 -9.06 -4.30
CA PRO A 683 14.58 -8.07 -3.81
C PRO A 683 13.97 -7.24 -2.67
N MET A 684 14.76 -6.92 -1.64
CA MET A 684 14.32 -6.03 -0.57
C MET A 684 14.01 -4.63 -1.09
N GLY A 685 13.11 -3.95 -0.40
CA GLY A 685 12.57 -2.66 -0.77
C GLY A 685 11.28 -2.76 -1.58
N PHE A 686 10.48 -3.82 -1.39
CA PHE A 686 9.16 -3.88 -2.00
C PHE A 686 8.30 -2.73 -1.47
N TYR A 687 7.83 -1.91 -2.41
CA TYR A 687 7.01 -0.74 -2.17
C TYR A 687 5.98 -0.68 -3.31
N THR A 688 4.70 -0.66 -2.99
CA THR A 688 3.60 -0.59 -3.95
C THR A 688 2.56 0.45 -3.58
N LYS A 689 1.92 1.03 -4.59
CA LYS A 689 0.89 2.07 -4.44
C LYS A 689 -0.51 1.60 -4.80
N TRP A 690 -0.60 0.47 -5.50
CA TRP A 690 -1.82 -0.11 -6.02
C TRP A 690 -1.66 -1.64 -6.14
N MET A 691 -2.78 -2.36 -6.18
CA MET A 691 -2.84 -3.78 -6.51
C MET A 691 -4.15 -4.09 -7.24
N ASP A 692 -4.21 -5.20 -7.95
CA ASP A 692 -5.40 -5.66 -8.66
C ASP A 692 -5.55 -7.18 -8.57
N GLY A 693 -6.77 -7.71 -8.64
CA GLY A 693 -7.07 -9.10 -8.30
C GLY A 693 -7.78 -9.83 -9.43
N ARG A 694 -7.19 -10.93 -9.93
CA ARG A 694 -7.70 -11.65 -11.11
C ARG A 694 -7.95 -13.14 -10.85
N ILE A 695 -8.97 -13.66 -11.51
CA ILE A 695 -9.31 -15.08 -11.58
C ILE A 695 -9.02 -15.57 -13.00
N ASP A 696 -7.80 -16.10 -13.18
CA ASP A 696 -7.33 -16.70 -14.43
C ASP A 696 -8.08 -18.00 -14.82
N ASP A 697 -8.57 -18.74 -13.83
CA ASP A 697 -9.44 -19.93 -13.99
C ASP A 697 -10.20 -20.20 -12.66
N PRO A 698 -11.54 -20.13 -12.63
CA PRO A 698 -12.32 -20.35 -11.40
C PRO A 698 -12.31 -21.81 -10.91
N ASP A 699 -12.09 -22.79 -11.79
CA ASP A 699 -12.08 -24.22 -11.49
C ASP A 699 -10.68 -24.73 -11.11
N ALA A 700 -9.60 -24.02 -11.48
CA ALA A 700 -8.21 -24.33 -11.09
C ALA A 700 -7.87 -24.05 -9.61
N GLY A 701 -8.87 -23.78 -8.77
CA GLY A 701 -8.72 -23.63 -7.32
C GLY A 701 -7.85 -22.43 -6.94
N TRP A 702 -6.66 -22.70 -6.39
CA TRP A 702 -5.71 -21.66 -5.97
C TRP A 702 -4.83 -21.14 -7.11
N LYS A 703 -4.60 -21.94 -8.16
CA LYS A 703 -3.69 -21.57 -9.27
C LYS A 703 -4.28 -20.55 -10.22
N GLY A 704 -5.59 -20.67 -10.49
CA GLY A 704 -6.35 -19.72 -11.29
C GLY A 704 -6.80 -18.47 -10.51
N ARG A 705 -6.16 -18.16 -9.38
CA ARG A 705 -6.45 -17.02 -8.51
C ARG A 705 -5.16 -16.29 -8.14
N GLY A 706 -5.16 -14.96 -8.14
CA GLY A 706 -4.06 -14.20 -7.57
C GLY A 706 -4.25 -12.68 -7.60
N ILE A 707 -3.51 -12.01 -6.71
CA ILE A 707 -3.37 -10.56 -6.71
C ILE A 707 -2.05 -10.17 -7.38
N TRP A 708 -2.10 -9.09 -8.14
CA TRP A 708 -1.00 -8.51 -8.87
C TRP A 708 -0.62 -7.14 -8.29
N ALA A 709 0.67 -6.86 -8.12
CA ALA A 709 1.18 -5.55 -7.71
C ALA A 709 2.47 -5.20 -8.46
N THR A 710 2.83 -3.91 -8.52
CA THR A 710 4.09 -3.44 -9.13
C THR A 710 4.99 -2.73 -8.11
N VAL A 711 6.30 -2.82 -8.30
CA VAL A 711 7.25 -1.92 -7.62
C VAL A 711 6.99 -0.47 -8.07
N SER A 712 6.59 0.35 -7.11
CA SER A 712 6.00 1.67 -7.31
C SER A 712 6.84 2.82 -6.71
N THR A 713 8.07 2.52 -6.25
CA THR A 713 8.98 3.51 -5.67
C THR A 713 9.56 4.40 -6.76
N ARG A 714 9.60 5.72 -6.54
CA ARG A 714 10.27 6.70 -7.40
C ARG A 714 11.80 6.53 -7.43
N ALA A 715 12.35 5.68 -6.57
CA ALA A 715 13.76 5.34 -6.52
C ALA A 715 13.99 3.82 -6.44
N PRO A 716 13.79 3.06 -7.54
CA PRO A 716 14.09 1.63 -7.59
C PRO A 716 15.57 1.34 -7.26
N PHE A 717 16.46 2.30 -7.52
CA PHE A 717 17.88 2.22 -7.18
C PHE A 717 18.21 2.34 -5.67
N HIS A 718 17.20 2.52 -4.79
CA HIS A 718 17.36 2.34 -3.34
C HIS A 718 17.06 0.90 -2.87
N MET A 719 16.48 0.06 -3.72
CA MET A 719 16.20 -1.36 -3.45
C MET A 719 17.46 -2.22 -3.51
N GLU A 720 17.34 -3.47 -3.11
CA GLU A 720 18.33 -4.50 -3.41
C GLU A 720 18.58 -4.60 -4.92
N GLY A 721 19.86 -4.68 -5.31
CA GLY A 721 20.34 -4.52 -6.70
C GLY A 721 20.87 -3.12 -7.02
N GLY A 722 20.35 -2.06 -6.36
CA GLY A 722 20.87 -0.70 -6.48
C GLY A 722 20.75 -0.08 -7.90
N LYS A 723 21.78 0.65 -8.34
CA LYS A 723 21.75 1.35 -9.64
C LYS A 723 21.55 0.38 -10.80
N GLY A 724 20.43 0.52 -11.50
CA GLY A 724 20.06 -0.33 -12.64
C GLY A 724 18.94 -1.32 -12.31
N THR A 725 18.45 -1.36 -11.07
CA THR A 725 17.22 -2.08 -10.72
C THR A 725 16.03 -1.53 -11.50
N THR A 726 15.47 -2.37 -12.35
CA THR A 726 14.16 -2.28 -13.03
C THR A 726 13.00 -2.40 -12.05
N SER A 727 11.86 -1.77 -12.37
CA SER A 727 10.58 -2.11 -11.72
C SER A 727 10.14 -3.53 -12.09
N LYS A 728 9.21 -4.08 -11.32
CA LYS A 728 8.84 -5.51 -11.33
C LYS A 728 7.36 -5.70 -11.04
N VAL A 729 6.74 -6.68 -11.68
CA VAL A 729 5.41 -7.22 -11.35
C VAL A 729 5.56 -8.37 -10.37
N TYR A 730 4.61 -8.50 -9.45
CA TYR A 730 4.49 -9.56 -8.47
C TYR A 730 3.09 -10.19 -8.57
N LYS A 731 2.99 -11.51 -8.76
CA LYS A 731 1.75 -12.30 -8.57
C LYS A 731 1.82 -12.99 -7.21
N PHE A 732 0.86 -12.70 -6.34
CA PHE A 732 0.64 -13.33 -5.04
C PHE A 732 -0.50 -14.35 -5.14
N GLN A 733 -0.28 -15.57 -4.67
CA GLN A 733 -1.27 -16.64 -4.68
C GLN A 733 -1.27 -17.39 -3.34
N MET A 734 -2.45 -17.75 -2.83
CA MET A 734 -2.60 -18.46 -1.54
C MET A 734 -3.03 -19.92 -1.76
N ARG A 735 -2.06 -20.84 -1.70
CA ARG A 735 -2.31 -22.28 -1.79
C ARG A 735 -2.82 -22.85 -0.45
N PRO A 736 -3.43 -24.06 -0.41
CA PRO A 736 -3.99 -24.59 0.85
C PRO A 736 -2.94 -24.99 1.91
N ASP A 737 -1.73 -25.38 1.51
CA ASP A 737 -0.60 -25.65 2.43
C ASP A 737 0.77 -25.44 1.73
N PRO A 738 1.91 -25.35 2.45
CA PRO A 738 3.21 -25.02 1.86
C PRO A 738 3.84 -26.11 0.96
N LEU A 739 3.18 -27.26 0.79
CA LEU A 739 3.55 -28.36 -0.11
C LEU A 739 2.47 -28.66 -1.15
N ALA A 740 1.43 -27.84 -1.24
CA ALA A 740 0.43 -27.93 -2.29
C ALA A 740 1.03 -27.53 -3.65
N HIS A 741 0.65 -28.33 -4.66
CA HIS A 741 0.97 -28.22 -6.08
C HIS A 741 -0.27 -27.89 -6.91
#